data_AF-A0A6A4RAF7-F1
#
_entry.id   AF-A0A6A4RAF7-F1
#
_cell.length_a   1.000
_cell.length_b   1.000
_cell.length_c   1.000
_cell.angle_alpha   90.00
_cell.angle_beta   90.00
_cell.angle_gamma   90.00
#
_symmetry.space_group_name_H-M   'P 1'
#
loop_
_entity.id
_entity.type
_entity.pdbx_description
1 polymer ?
#
loop_
_entity_poly.entity_id
_entity_poly.type
_entity_poly.pdbx_seq_one_letter_code
_entity_poly.pdbx_strand_id
1 'polypeptide(L)'
;MIRLLLAAVTALFVIVPSESTAQEQSRAILVLDGSGSMWGQIDGTAKISIAQDVVGELLKTLPDNQELGLTVYGHRRKGDCSDIETIIPPEVGQHGAIVEAVNAIKPKGKTPMTDAVINAAEALRYTEEKATVILVSDGIETCNPDPCAAARTLEEAGVDFTAHVVGFNIGDPEAIAQMRCLAEETGGTFRTADTAAELSTALAVIATPAPEPEPDPVSLRAHAIDGRNGPRITEGLIWNLTSPDGSILENQAVADIRTELDRGEYVISVLRIADEETVEKRFGIGSVDKQVVLELPEFRPSATIEGPATAIAGSTIQVRWSGPDQKGDLISVADPQTSSPWINYAYTKDGPFLDLVMPSEEGAYELRYVSSDHRKVLATQAITVTPVEASVTPPDTMPAGASVLIDWMGPDYKSDVIAVTAPGTDQLINYVYTKHGSPAELMLPPEPGDYDIVYRMSQKNRILARMPVTVTGLQYSVSGPASAPAGSDVQVDWIGPDYRSDIIAVAEIGADNRKYLSYTYTKQGSPLDLTLPLKPGRYEIRYILGQGSVVQATTEIEVTEIGASLTAPETAPAGSTIQIDWQGPDYRGDIIVISKPDEPDRSYLNYSYTKGGTPLDLTLPALPGDYVVKYLAGAERKSLTTSEITVTEVFATLSAPPSASAGGKIEVIWTGPDYRGDIIAIGVPGENYQTYSYTRNGSPLTITAPAKPGNYEIRYVMKADRRTIATAPLTVH
;
A
#
# COMPACT_ATOMS: atom_id res chain seq x y z
N MET A 1 29.47 -49.69 -24.39
CA MET A 1 30.21 -49.62 -25.66
C MET A 1 31.15 -48.43 -25.59
N ILE A 2 32.42 -48.69 -25.86
CA ILE A 2 33.56 -47.76 -25.87
C ILE A 2 33.42 -46.75 -27.03
N ARG A 3 34.12 -45.60 -26.89
CA ARG A 3 34.59 -44.61 -27.91
C ARG A 3 33.98 -43.21 -27.69
N LEU A 4 34.71 -42.10 -27.69
CA LEU A 4 36.13 -41.78 -27.85
C LEU A 4 36.30 -40.33 -27.34
N LEU A 5 37.35 -40.03 -26.56
CA LEU A 5 37.78 -38.66 -26.29
C LEU A 5 38.34 -38.03 -27.58
N LEU A 6 37.94 -36.79 -27.89
CA LEU A 6 38.64 -35.91 -28.83
C LEU A 6 38.89 -34.57 -28.13
N ALA A 7 40.12 -34.37 -27.65
CA ALA A 7 40.62 -33.10 -27.17
C ALA A 7 41.04 -32.26 -28.39
N ALA A 8 40.33 -31.18 -28.67
CA ALA A 8 40.72 -30.18 -29.65
C ALA A 8 41.58 -29.11 -28.96
N VAL A 9 42.87 -29.13 -29.23
CA VAL A 9 43.83 -28.09 -28.83
C VAL A 9 43.71 -26.95 -29.84
N THR A 10 43.02 -25.88 -29.48
CA THR A 10 42.98 -24.63 -30.25
C THR A 10 44.22 -23.81 -29.89
N ALA A 11 45.23 -23.85 -30.76
CA ALA A 11 46.42 -23.02 -30.65
C ALA A 11 46.05 -21.55 -30.93
N LEU A 12 46.12 -20.73 -29.88
CA LEU A 12 45.93 -19.28 -29.93
C LEU A 12 47.20 -18.64 -30.51
N PHE A 13 47.18 -18.26 -31.78
CA PHE A 13 48.26 -17.49 -32.41
C PHE A 13 48.19 -16.05 -31.88
N VAL A 14 49.04 -15.72 -30.91
CA VAL A 14 49.25 -14.33 -30.47
C VAL A 14 50.13 -13.67 -31.51
N ILE A 15 49.53 -12.86 -32.39
CA ILE A 15 50.26 -11.90 -33.22
C ILE A 15 50.66 -10.77 -32.27
N VAL A 16 51.91 -10.77 -31.81
CA VAL A 16 52.50 -9.62 -31.12
C VAL A 16 52.77 -8.57 -32.20
N PRO A 17 52.13 -7.39 -32.20
CA PRO A 17 52.62 -6.30 -33.00
C PRO A 17 53.97 -5.89 -32.41
N SER A 18 55.04 -5.99 -33.20
CA SER A 18 56.27 -5.30 -32.87
C SER A 18 55.98 -3.81 -32.95
N GLU A 19 55.90 -3.16 -31.80
CA GLU A 19 56.01 -1.70 -31.72
C GLU A 19 57.41 -1.35 -32.22
N SER A 20 57.48 -0.98 -33.51
CA SER A 20 58.61 -0.26 -34.04
C SER A 20 58.61 1.08 -33.31
N THR A 21 59.55 1.27 -32.38
CA THR A 21 59.93 2.62 -31.96
C THR A 21 60.48 3.32 -33.19
N ALA A 22 59.60 3.99 -33.94
CA ALA A 22 60.00 4.96 -34.95
C ALA A 22 60.58 6.14 -34.17
N GLN A 23 61.87 6.05 -33.84
CA GLN A 23 62.63 7.18 -33.36
C GLN A 23 62.65 8.17 -34.53
N GLU A 24 61.89 9.26 -34.41
CA GLU A 24 61.74 10.29 -35.43
C GLU A 24 63.13 10.77 -35.84
N GLN A 25 63.54 10.46 -37.07
CA GLN A 25 64.87 10.80 -37.58
C GLN A 25 64.91 12.31 -37.80
N SER A 26 65.76 13.02 -37.05
CA SER A 26 65.89 14.48 -37.21
C SER A 26 66.47 14.81 -38.59
N ARG A 27 65.87 15.78 -39.29
CA ARG A 27 66.27 16.22 -40.63
C ARG A 27 66.76 17.66 -40.56
N ALA A 28 68.02 17.89 -40.92
CA ALA A 28 68.63 19.20 -40.82
C ALA A 28 69.43 19.60 -42.07
N ILE A 29 69.51 20.90 -42.34
CA ILE A 29 70.47 21.47 -43.30
C ILE A 29 71.29 22.55 -42.62
N LEU A 30 72.61 22.43 -42.73
CA LEU A 30 73.55 23.49 -42.42
C LEU A 30 73.60 24.47 -43.60
N VAL A 31 73.23 25.73 -43.35
CA VAL A 31 73.36 26.83 -44.30
C VAL A 31 74.61 27.64 -43.94
N LEU A 32 75.61 27.63 -44.81
CA LEU A 32 76.91 28.27 -44.56
C LEU A 32 77.14 29.49 -45.47
N ASP A 33 77.54 30.60 -44.86
CA ASP A 33 77.93 31.82 -45.57
C ASP A 33 79.25 31.65 -46.32
N GLY A 34 79.20 31.80 -47.64
CA GLY A 34 80.35 31.90 -48.54
C GLY A 34 80.45 33.26 -49.23
N SER A 35 79.90 34.32 -48.65
CA SER A 35 79.96 35.68 -49.18
C SER A 35 81.33 36.32 -49.00
N GLY A 36 81.62 37.36 -49.77
CA GLY A 36 82.95 37.98 -49.78
C GLY A 36 83.46 38.49 -48.41
N SER A 37 82.58 38.78 -47.45
CA SER A 37 82.94 39.21 -46.09
C SER A 37 83.65 38.12 -45.29
N MET A 38 83.44 36.85 -45.62
CA MET A 38 84.09 35.71 -44.97
C MET A 38 85.61 35.62 -45.21
N TRP A 39 86.18 36.49 -46.07
CA TRP A 39 87.63 36.72 -46.16
C TRP A 39 88.18 37.65 -45.07
N GLY A 40 87.31 38.28 -44.28
CA GLY A 40 87.69 39.02 -43.09
C GLY A 40 88.50 38.14 -42.13
N GLN A 41 89.33 38.75 -41.30
CA GLN A 41 90.24 38.02 -40.42
C GLN A 41 89.89 38.21 -38.95
N ILE A 42 89.98 37.12 -38.18
CA ILE A 42 89.96 37.11 -36.72
C ILE A 42 91.33 36.57 -36.29
N ASP A 43 92.08 37.35 -35.51
CA ASP A 43 93.42 37.00 -35.04
C ASP A 43 94.37 36.49 -36.16
N GLY A 44 94.28 37.11 -37.34
CA GLY A 44 95.11 36.80 -38.51
C GLY A 44 94.66 35.61 -39.36
N THR A 45 93.59 34.92 -38.97
CA THR A 45 93.01 33.78 -39.73
C THR A 45 91.72 34.20 -40.42
N ALA A 46 91.49 33.80 -41.67
CA ALA A 46 90.26 34.13 -42.39
C ALA A 46 89.04 33.46 -41.73
N LYS A 47 87.91 34.18 -41.64
CA LYS A 47 86.66 33.68 -41.06
C LYS A 47 86.19 32.38 -41.72
N ILE A 48 86.28 32.28 -43.05
CA ILE A 48 85.95 31.04 -43.78
C ILE A 48 86.80 29.86 -43.34
N SER A 49 88.10 30.05 -43.10
CA SER A 49 88.97 28.97 -42.64
C SER A 49 88.59 28.51 -41.24
N ILE A 50 88.20 29.44 -40.36
CA ILE A 50 87.70 29.10 -39.02
C ILE A 50 86.38 28.32 -39.11
N ALA A 51 85.44 28.76 -39.95
CA ALA A 51 84.17 28.08 -40.14
C ALA A 51 84.36 26.67 -40.73
N GLN A 52 85.28 26.50 -41.67
CA GLN A 52 85.66 25.20 -42.25
C GLN A 52 86.18 24.23 -41.19
N ASP A 53 87.12 24.68 -40.37
CA ASP A 53 87.70 23.86 -39.29
C ASP A 53 86.63 23.47 -38.25
N VAL A 54 85.81 24.43 -37.82
CA VAL A 54 84.78 24.20 -36.79
C VAL A 54 83.70 23.23 -37.27
N VAL A 55 83.20 23.41 -38.50
CA VAL A 55 82.20 22.49 -39.07
C VAL A 55 82.81 21.09 -39.22
N GLY A 56 84.08 21.00 -39.63
CA GLY A 56 84.81 19.73 -39.72
C GLY A 56 84.93 18.99 -38.39
N GLU A 57 85.19 19.70 -37.29
CA GLU A 57 85.23 19.09 -35.95
C GLU A 57 83.83 18.73 -35.42
N LEU A 58 82.81 19.58 -35.65
CA LEU A 58 81.44 19.31 -35.22
C LEU A 58 80.92 17.99 -35.82
N LEU A 59 81.11 17.80 -37.13
CA LEU A 59 80.60 16.62 -37.84
C LEU A 59 81.21 15.30 -37.33
N LYS A 60 82.40 15.32 -36.70
CA LYS A 60 82.98 14.13 -36.04
C LYS A 60 82.24 13.73 -34.77
N THR A 61 81.51 14.66 -34.17
CA THR A 61 80.81 14.47 -32.89
C THR A 61 79.32 14.18 -33.06
N LEU A 62 78.76 14.47 -34.24
CA LEU A 62 77.35 14.25 -34.52
C LEU A 62 77.04 12.78 -34.85
N PRO A 63 75.86 12.27 -34.45
CA PRO A 63 75.43 10.92 -34.79
C PRO A 63 75.26 10.72 -36.30
N ASP A 64 75.82 9.64 -36.86
CA ASP A 64 75.74 9.34 -38.30
C ASP A 64 74.32 8.98 -38.79
N ASN A 65 73.34 8.83 -37.89
CA ASN A 65 71.96 8.45 -38.19
C ASN A 65 71.01 9.64 -38.44
N GLN A 66 71.53 10.88 -38.44
CA GLN A 66 70.78 12.09 -38.76
C GLN A 66 70.79 12.37 -40.28
N GLU A 67 69.67 12.82 -40.85
CA GLU A 67 69.67 13.34 -42.21
C GLU A 67 70.24 14.75 -42.21
N LEU A 68 71.48 14.92 -42.69
CA LEU A 68 72.15 16.21 -42.69
C LEU A 68 72.53 16.63 -44.12
N GLY A 69 72.13 17.82 -44.52
CA GLY A 69 72.51 18.44 -45.79
C GLY A 69 73.34 19.72 -45.61
N LEU A 70 73.85 20.24 -46.72
CA LEU A 70 74.63 21.48 -46.79
C LEU A 70 74.13 22.38 -47.91
N THR A 71 73.72 23.59 -47.54
CA THR A 71 73.43 24.69 -48.46
C THR A 71 74.47 25.79 -48.26
N VAL A 72 74.99 26.34 -49.34
CA VAL A 72 76.00 27.42 -49.30
C VAL A 72 75.55 28.56 -50.21
N TYR A 73 75.66 29.79 -49.72
CA TYR A 73 75.40 30.97 -50.54
C TYR A 73 76.65 31.81 -50.78
N GLY A 74 76.66 32.57 -51.88
CA GLY A 74 77.71 33.54 -52.21
C GLY A 74 79.05 32.93 -52.65
N HIS A 75 79.21 31.62 -52.78
CA HIS A 75 80.53 31.02 -52.98
C HIS A 75 81.03 30.91 -54.44
N ARG A 76 80.22 31.27 -55.45
CA ARG A 76 80.56 31.02 -56.89
C ARG A 76 80.57 32.28 -57.75
N ARG A 77 79.61 33.18 -57.54
CA ARG A 77 79.32 34.33 -58.42
C ARG A 77 79.37 35.66 -57.65
N LYS A 78 80.14 36.61 -58.17
CA LYS A 78 80.29 37.94 -57.54
C LYS A 78 79.06 38.79 -57.83
N GLY A 79 78.44 39.36 -56.79
CA GLY A 79 77.35 40.33 -56.92
C GLY A 79 75.96 39.73 -57.19
N ASP A 80 75.82 38.41 -57.21
CA ASP A 80 74.59 37.70 -57.60
C ASP A 80 73.82 37.22 -56.36
N CYS A 81 72.57 37.68 -56.20
CA CYS A 81 71.69 37.27 -55.11
C CYS A 81 71.04 35.90 -55.30
N SER A 82 71.10 35.33 -56.52
CA SER A 82 70.64 33.97 -56.80
C SER A 82 71.72 32.91 -56.56
N ASP A 83 72.88 33.29 -55.99
CA ASP A 83 73.98 32.37 -55.76
C ASP A 83 73.80 31.56 -54.48
N ILE A 84 72.81 30.65 -54.51
CA ILE A 84 72.51 29.67 -53.47
C ILE A 84 72.62 28.28 -54.10
N GLU A 85 73.21 27.34 -53.38
CA GLU A 85 73.33 25.95 -53.82
C GLU A 85 73.25 25.00 -52.63
N THR A 86 72.29 24.07 -52.67
CA THR A 86 72.35 22.85 -51.87
C THR A 86 73.38 21.92 -52.49
N ILE A 87 74.60 21.93 -51.94
CA ILE A 87 75.71 21.11 -52.43
C ILE A 87 75.47 19.65 -52.06
N ILE A 88 74.95 19.42 -50.85
CA ILE A 88 74.66 18.10 -50.32
C ILE A 88 73.18 18.08 -49.89
N PRO A 89 72.32 17.25 -50.51
CA PRO A 89 70.94 17.07 -50.06
C PRO A 89 70.90 16.40 -48.67
N PRO A 90 69.85 16.63 -47.87
CA PRO A 90 69.73 16.04 -46.54
C PRO A 90 69.52 14.53 -46.62
N GLU A 91 70.53 13.76 -46.25
CA GLU A 91 70.52 12.29 -46.21
C GLU A 91 71.39 11.78 -45.06
N VAL A 92 71.16 10.54 -44.63
CA VAL A 92 71.95 9.87 -43.59
C VAL A 92 73.37 9.55 -44.08
N GLY A 93 74.38 9.72 -43.22
CA GLY A 93 75.77 9.32 -43.51
C GLY A 93 76.56 10.27 -44.40
N GLN A 94 76.10 11.51 -44.58
CA GLN A 94 76.73 12.50 -45.47
C GLN A 94 77.88 13.32 -44.84
N HIS A 95 78.24 13.08 -43.58
CA HIS A 95 79.23 13.88 -42.84
C HIS A 95 80.56 14.07 -43.59
N GLY A 96 81.13 13.01 -44.17
CA GLY A 96 82.38 13.09 -44.93
C GLY A 96 82.26 13.96 -46.19
N ALA A 97 81.15 13.83 -46.94
CA ALA A 97 80.89 14.60 -48.14
C ALA A 97 80.69 16.10 -47.82
N ILE A 98 80.04 16.42 -46.69
CA ILE A 98 79.88 17.79 -46.21
C ILE A 98 81.24 18.41 -45.86
N VAL A 99 82.13 17.69 -45.17
CA VAL A 99 83.48 18.20 -44.85
C VAL A 99 84.27 18.52 -46.12
N GLU A 100 84.24 17.64 -47.12
CA GLU A 100 84.90 17.88 -48.41
C GLU A 100 84.31 19.09 -49.13
N ALA A 101 82.98 19.21 -49.17
CA ALA A 101 82.29 20.34 -49.77
C ALA A 101 82.63 21.67 -49.08
N VAL A 102 82.60 21.70 -47.74
CA VAL A 102 82.89 22.90 -46.94
C VAL A 102 84.33 23.38 -47.17
N ASN A 103 85.31 22.47 -47.18
CA ASN A 103 86.72 22.80 -47.43
C ASN A 103 86.99 23.34 -48.84
N ALA A 104 86.12 23.04 -49.81
CA ALA A 104 86.23 23.55 -51.17
C ALA A 104 85.65 24.96 -51.35
N ILE A 105 84.91 25.50 -50.37
CA ILE A 105 84.25 26.81 -50.45
C ILE A 105 85.27 27.94 -50.60
N LYS A 106 85.03 28.83 -51.57
CA LYS A 106 85.83 30.03 -51.81
C LYS A 106 84.92 31.26 -51.80
N PRO A 107 84.99 32.11 -50.76
CA PRO A 107 84.01 33.19 -50.65
C PRO A 107 84.12 34.24 -51.76
N LYS A 108 82.98 34.71 -52.30
CA LYS A 108 83.00 35.58 -53.52
C LYS A 108 81.84 36.57 -53.70
N GLY A 109 80.65 36.21 -53.24
CA GLY A 109 79.36 36.77 -53.63
C GLY A 109 78.70 37.62 -52.55
N LYS A 110 77.39 37.82 -52.69
CA LYS A 110 76.53 38.53 -51.73
C LYS A 110 75.97 37.57 -50.66
N THR A 111 75.19 38.11 -49.72
CA THR A 111 74.58 37.41 -48.58
C THR A 111 73.05 37.32 -48.73
N PRO A 112 72.50 36.43 -49.59
CA PRO A 112 71.07 36.15 -49.69
C PRO A 112 70.62 35.14 -48.62
N MET A 113 70.76 35.54 -47.36
CA MET A 113 70.49 34.70 -46.18
C MET A 113 69.06 34.18 -46.13
N THR A 114 68.09 35.05 -46.34
CA THR A 114 66.65 34.76 -46.33
C THR A 114 66.30 33.69 -47.35
N ASP A 115 66.70 33.90 -48.59
CA ASP A 115 66.40 32.99 -49.70
C ASP A 115 67.15 31.66 -49.53
N ALA A 116 68.33 31.67 -48.89
CA ALA A 116 69.08 30.45 -48.58
C ALA A 116 68.39 29.60 -47.51
N VAL A 117 67.79 30.22 -46.50
CA VAL A 117 66.99 29.51 -45.48
C VAL A 117 65.71 28.95 -46.10
N ILE A 118 65.03 29.71 -46.97
CA ILE A 118 63.86 29.19 -47.72
C ILE A 118 64.26 27.99 -48.57
N ASN A 119 65.36 28.08 -49.32
CA ASN A 119 65.83 26.99 -50.18
C ASN A 119 66.20 25.73 -49.37
N ALA A 120 66.81 25.91 -48.19
CA ALA A 120 67.09 24.82 -47.27
C ALA A 120 65.80 24.20 -46.69
N ALA A 121 64.82 25.03 -46.31
CA ALA A 121 63.52 24.57 -45.82
C ALA A 121 62.78 23.73 -46.90
N GLU A 122 62.78 24.19 -48.14
CA GLU A 122 62.19 23.48 -49.27
C GLU A 122 62.90 22.13 -49.53
N ALA A 123 64.24 22.10 -49.49
CA ALA A 123 65.01 20.86 -49.62
C ALA A 123 64.71 19.85 -48.51
N LEU A 124 64.34 20.33 -47.32
CA LEU A 124 63.88 19.52 -46.20
C LEU A 124 62.40 19.11 -46.31
N ARG A 125 61.63 19.61 -47.28
CA ARG A 125 60.17 19.40 -47.38
C ARG A 125 59.44 19.87 -46.10
N TYR A 126 59.81 21.05 -45.61
CA TYR A 126 59.36 21.59 -44.31
C TYR A 126 57.84 21.64 -44.09
N THR A 127 57.01 21.66 -45.15
CA THR A 127 55.54 21.62 -45.04
C THR A 127 54.97 20.23 -44.81
N GLU A 128 55.78 19.19 -44.97
CA GLU A 128 55.36 17.78 -44.90
C GLU A 128 56.02 17.04 -43.74
N GLU A 129 57.23 17.46 -43.33
CA GLU A 129 58.06 16.80 -42.32
C GLU A 129 58.73 17.85 -41.42
N LYS A 130 59.02 17.48 -40.17
CA LYS A 130 59.83 18.32 -39.27
C LYS A 130 61.18 18.63 -39.89
N ALA A 131 61.56 19.91 -39.86
CA ALA A 131 62.70 20.39 -40.61
C ALA A 131 63.49 21.44 -39.81
N THR A 132 64.79 21.20 -39.62
CA THR A 132 65.68 22.11 -38.90
C THR A 132 66.70 22.76 -39.85
N VAL A 133 66.79 24.08 -39.85
CA VAL A 133 67.86 24.81 -40.56
C VAL A 133 68.83 25.38 -39.55
N ILE A 134 70.12 25.20 -39.79
CA ILE A 134 71.20 25.79 -38.97
C ILE A 134 71.96 26.76 -39.85
N LEU A 135 71.78 28.06 -39.64
CA LEU A 135 72.43 29.11 -40.41
C LEU A 135 73.68 29.62 -39.69
N VAL A 136 74.81 29.71 -40.40
CA VAL A 136 76.03 30.39 -39.95
C VAL A 136 76.35 31.52 -40.92
N SER A 137 76.27 32.76 -40.43
CA SER A 137 76.46 33.98 -41.24
C SER A 137 77.33 35.02 -40.55
N ASP A 138 78.19 35.72 -41.29
CA ASP A 138 79.04 36.81 -40.78
C ASP A 138 78.58 38.21 -41.20
N GLY A 139 77.49 38.30 -41.96
CA GLY A 139 77.08 39.50 -42.65
C GLY A 139 75.59 39.83 -42.54
N ILE A 140 75.29 41.09 -42.82
CA ILE A 140 73.92 41.59 -43.00
C ILE A 140 73.29 40.98 -44.27
N GLU A 141 71.99 40.74 -44.27
CA GLU A 141 71.26 40.40 -45.48
C GLU A 141 71.36 41.54 -46.49
N THR A 142 71.82 41.25 -47.72
CA THR A 142 72.10 42.28 -48.76
C THR A 142 71.25 42.14 -50.02
N CYS A 143 70.34 41.18 -50.05
CA CYS A 143 69.57 40.79 -51.22
C CYS A 143 68.06 40.89 -51.02
N ASN A 144 67.55 40.67 -49.80
CA ASN A 144 66.12 40.73 -49.48
C ASN A 144 65.85 41.67 -48.28
N PRO A 145 64.87 42.60 -48.35
CA PRO A 145 64.68 43.60 -47.29
C PRO A 145 64.13 43.11 -45.95
N ASP A 146 63.51 41.92 -45.83
CA ASP A 146 62.86 41.50 -44.56
C ASP A 146 63.00 39.99 -44.22
N PRO A 147 64.08 39.58 -43.51
CA PRO A 147 64.27 38.21 -43.03
C PRO A 147 63.19 37.75 -42.02
N CYS A 148 62.62 38.66 -41.23
CA CYS A 148 61.59 38.33 -40.23
C CYS A 148 60.29 37.87 -40.88
N ALA A 149 59.86 38.56 -41.94
CA ALA A 149 58.63 38.21 -42.64
C ALA A 149 58.73 36.82 -43.29
N ALA A 150 59.88 36.47 -43.83
CA ALA A 150 60.14 35.14 -44.35
C ALA A 150 60.11 34.08 -43.25
N ALA A 151 60.73 34.36 -42.09
CA ALA A 151 60.73 33.47 -40.93
C ALA A 151 59.31 33.11 -40.47
N ARG A 152 58.43 34.11 -40.31
CA ARG A 152 57.01 33.89 -39.97
C ARG A 152 56.29 33.05 -41.01
N THR A 153 56.56 33.30 -42.29
CA THR A 153 55.92 32.55 -43.38
C THR A 153 56.33 31.08 -43.35
N LEU A 154 57.62 30.81 -43.05
CA LEU A 154 58.13 29.44 -42.93
C LEU A 154 57.57 28.72 -41.70
N GLU A 155 57.47 29.42 -40.56
CA GLU A 155 56.85 28.88 -39.35
C GLU A 155 55.36 28.57 -39.57
N GLU A 156 54.59 29.50 -40.16
CA GLU A 156 53.16 29.32 -40.42
C GLU A 156 52.87 28.18 -41.41
N ALA A 157 53.76 27.94 -42.37
CA ALA A 157 53.57 26.92 -43.41
C ALA A 157 54.20 25.56 -43.04
N GLY A 158 55.16 25.52 -42.14
CA GLY A 158 55.93 24.33 -41.79
C GLY A 158 55.23 23.39 -40.81
N VAL A 159 55.58 22.11 -40.87
CA VAL A 159 55.32 21.13 -39.81
C VAL A 159 56.51 21.22 -38.85
N ASP A 160 56.41 22.03 -37.79
CA ASP A 160 57.47 22.19 -36.78
C ASP A 160 58.83 22.57 -37.42
N PHE A 161 58.81 23.60 -38.27
CA PHE A 161 60.01 24.12 -38.93
C PHE A 161 60.78 25.00 -37.96
N THR A 162 62.09 24.78 -37.81
CA THR A 162 62.90 25.59 -36.89
C THR A 162 64.17 26.06 -37.57
N ALA A 163 64.46 27.37 -37.51
CA ALA A 163 65.73 27.92 -37.97
C ALA A 163 66.58 28.39 -36.77
N HIS A 164 67.69 27.69 -36.50
CA HIS A 164 68.71 28.17 -35.57
C HIS A 164 69.72 29.03 -36.33
N VAL A 165 70.17 30.13 -35.71
CA VAL A 165 71.06 31.09 -36.38
C VAL A 165 72.26 31.43 -35.51
N VAL A 166 73.45 31.33 -36.09
CA VAL A 166 74.73 31.70 -35.49
C VAL A 166 75.34 32.86 -36.26
N GLY A 167 75.38 34.03 -35.65
CA GLY A 167 76.08 35.20 -36.16
C GLY A 167 77.58 35.13 -35.83
N PHE A 168 78.44 34.95 -36.83
CA PHE A 168 79.87 34.75 -36.66
C PHE A 168 80.68 36.04 -36.87
N ASN A 169 81.31 36.53 -35.80
CA ASN A 169 82.11 37.75 -35.76
C ASN A 169 81.39 38.94 -36.42
N ILE A 170 80.20 39.25 -35.88
CA ILE A 170 79.31 40.27 -36.40
C ILE A 170 79.12 41.40 -35.38
N GLY A 171 79.45 42.62 -35.80
CA GLY A 171 79.34 43.82 -34.96
C GLY A 171 78.21 44.77 -35.36
N ASP A 172 77.52 44.52 -36.48
CA ASP A 172 76.44 45.36 -36.97
C ASP A 172 75.13 45.07 -36.21
N PRO A 173 74.55 46.04 -35.47
CA PRO A 173 73.30 45.85 -34.75
C PRO A 173 72.11 45.48 -35.65
N GLU A 174 72.08 45.95 -36.89
CA GLU A 174 70.99 45.65 -37.83
C GLU A 174 71.04 44.19 -38.28
N ALA A 175 72.24 43.70 -38.59
CA ALA A 175 72.46 42.31 -38.96
C ALA A 175 72.18 41.33 -37.80
N ILE A 176 72.55 41.71 -36.57
CA ILE A 176 72.20 40.96 -35.35
C ILE A 176 70.68 40.91 -35.18
N ALA A 177 69.98 42.02 -35.39
CA ALA A 177 68.52 42.07 -35.26
C ALA A 177 67.82 41.19 -36.30
N GLN A 178 68.26 41.23 -37.57
CA GLN A 178 67.73 40.39 -38.65
C GLN A 178 67.90 38.90 -38.36
N MET A 179 69.11 38.48 -37.96
CA MET A 179 69.40 37.08 -37.65
C MET A 179 68.70 36.59 -36.39
N ARG A 180 68.60 37.43 -35.35
CA ARG A 180 67.84 37.09 -34.14
C ARG A 180 66.38 36.87 -34.45
N CYS A 181 65.80 37.77 -35.23
CA CYS A 181 64.40 37.69 -35.62
C CYS A 181 64.12 36.43 -36.44
N LEU A 182 64.99 36.11 -37.41
CA LEU A 182 64.86 34.88 -38.21
C LEU A 182 64.81 33.61 -37.34
N ALA A 183 65.62 33.56 -36.27
CA ALA A 183 65.59 32.44 -35.35
C ALA A 183 64.34 32.43 -34.45
N GLU A 184 64.04 33.55 -33.79
CA GLU A 184 62.96 33.63 -32.79
C GLU A 184 61.57 33.42 -33.41
N GLU A 185 61.33 33.91 -34.62
CA GLU A 185 60.05 33.77 -35.32
C GLU A 185 59.78 32.32 -35.80
N THR A 186 60.78 31.44 -35.79
CA THR A 186 60.66 30.00 -36.14
C THR A 186 60.87 29.10 -34.91
N GLY A 187 60.78 29.65 -33.70
CA GLY A 187 61.03 28.91 -32.45
C GLY A 187 62.49 28.48 -32.24
N GLY A 188 63.40 28.88 -33.13
CA GLY A 188 64.82 28.55 -33.08
C GLY A 188 65.63 29.45 -32.16
N THR A 189 66.93 29.16 -32.07
CA THR A 189 67.84 29.90 -31.17
C THR A 189 68.82 30.76 -31.93
N PHE A 190 68.94 32.02 -31.53
CA PHE A 190 70.01 32.90 -32.01
C PHE A 190 71.20 32.94 -31.05
N ARG A 191 72.42 32.75 -31.59
CA ARG A 191 73.68 32.86 -30.86
C ARG A 191 74.67 33.72 -31.65
N THR A 192 75.55 34.42 -30.95
CA THR A 192 76.71 35.09 -31.54
C THR A 192 77.98 34.34 -31.16
N ALA A 193 78.95 34.34 -32.06
CA ALA A 193 80.28 33.76 -31.82
C ALA A 193 81.36 34.70 -32.36
N ASP A 194 82.23 35.21 -31.51
CA ASP A 194 83.31 36.12 -31.90
C ASP A 194 84.63 35.39 -32.18
N THR A 195 84.74 34.13 -31.74
CA THR A 195 85.94 33.28 -31.88
C THR A 195 85.60 31.87 -32.36
N ALA A 196 86.62 31.10 -32.77
CA ALA A 196 86.46 29.70 -33.19
C ALA A 196 85.85 28.80 -32.08
N ALA A 197 86.27 29.01 -30.82
CA ALA A 197 85.78 28.22 -29.68
C ALA A 197 84.30 28.51 -29.38
N GLU A 198 83.88 29.77 -29.51
CA GLU A 198 82.48 30.17 -29.36
C GLU A 198 81.62 29.64 -30.50
N LEU A 199 82.13 29.65 -31.73
CA LEU A 199 81.43 29.09 -32.89
C LEU A 199 81.19 27.58 -32.72
N SER A 200 82.21 26.85 -32.25
CA SER A 200 82.09 25.42 -31.94
C SER A 200 81.05 25.15 -30.86
N THR A 201 81.04 25.95 -29.79
CA THR A 201 80.07 25.81 -28.69
C THR A 201 78.65 26.12 -29.15
N ALA A 202 78.46 27.19 -29.92
CA ALA A 202 77.16 27.59 -30.44
C ALA A 202 76.56 26.51 -31.33
N LEU A 203 77.36 25.94 -32.25
CA LEU A 203 76.91 24.87 -33.13
C LEU A 203 76.63 23.56 -32.40
N ALA A 204 77.43 23.19 -31.40
CA ALA A 204 77.22 21.97 -30.62
C ALA A 204 75.90 21.97 -29.82
N VAL A 205 75.51 23.12 -29.25
CA VAL A 205 74.24 23.26 -28.50
C VAL A 205 73.02 23.23 -29.43
N ILE A 206 73.18 23.69 -30.66
CA ILE A 206 72.10 23.77 -31.66
C ILE A 206 71.87 22.42 -32.36
N ALA A 207 72.90 21.59 -32.51
CA ALA A 207 72.83 20.33 -33.23
C ALA A 207 72.32 19.13 -32.39
N THR A 208 72.06 19.32 -31.09
CA THR A 208 71.45 18.30 -30.22
C THR A 208 69.95 18.54 -30.07
N PRO A 209 69.06 17.60 -30.45
CA PRO A 209 67.61 17.77 -30.33
C PRO A 209 67.17 17.95 -28.86
N ALA A 210 66.21 18.85 -28.62
CA ALA A 210 65.63 19.06 -27.30
C ALA A 210 64.77 17.84 -26.87
N PRO A 211 64.75 17.46 -25.58
CA PRO A 211 63.88 16.39 -25.10
C PRO A 211 62.40 16.81 -25.20
N GLU A 212 61.56 15.89 -25.69
CA GLU A 212 60.11 16.06 -25.85
C GLU A 212 59.42 16.28 -24.48
N PRO A 213 58.41 17.17 -24.35
CA PRO A 213 57.70 17.37 -23.10
C PRO A 213 56.89 16.13 -22.70
N GLU A 214 56.93 15.76 -21.42
CA GLU A 214 56.11 14.65 -20.88
C GLU A 214 54.61 14.93 -21.09
N PRO A 215 53.82 13.93 -21.53
CA PRO A 215 52.39 14.12 -21.75
C PRO A 215 51.66 14.34 -20.42
N ASP A 216 50.74 15.31 -20.41
CA ASP A 216 49.89 15.59 -19.25
C ASP A 216 49.10 14.34 -18.80
N PRO A 217 48.96 14.12 -17.48
CA PRO A 217 48.16 13.03 -16.95
C PRO A 217 46.67 13.24 -17.27
N VAL A 218 45.96 12.15 -17.53
CA VAL A 218 44.57 12.16 -18.01
C VAL A 218 43.61 11.66 -16.93
N SER A 219 42.41 12.24 -16.84
CA SER A 219 41.45 11.87 -15.78
C SER A 219 40.68 10.59 -16.12
N LEU A 220 40.73 9.61 -15.23
CA LEU A 220 39.85 8.43 -15.22
C LEU A 220 38.65 8.66 -14.29
N ARG A 221 37.45 8.37 -14.80
CA ARG A 221 36.23 8.22 -14.00
C ARG A 221 35.63 6.84 -14.18
N ALA A 222 35.46 6.08 -13.10
CA ALA A 222 34.82 4.77 -13.17
C ALA A 222 33.66 4.60 -12.19
N HIS A 223 32.61 3.90 -12.61
CA HIS A 223 31.49 3.52 -11.76
C HIS A 223 30.91 2.16 -12.19
N ALA A 224 30.13 1.54 -11.30
CA ALA A 224 29.48 0.26 -11.55
C ALA A 224 27.96 0.40 -11.68
N ILE A 225 27.35 -0.47 -12.48
CA ILE A 225 25.89 -0.60 -12.62
C ILE A 225 25.43 -2.03 -12.31
N ASP A 226 24.20 -2.16 -11.83
CA ASP A 226 23.61 -3.44 -11.44
C ASP A 226 22.83 -4.11 -12.57
N GLY A 227 23.49 -5.02 -13.30
CA GLY A 227 22.96 -5.61 -14.52
C GLY A 227 23.07 -4.68 -15.74
N ARG A 228 22.73 -5.21 -16.92
CA ARG A 228 22.84 -4.48 -18.19
C ARG A 228 21.88 -3.29 -18.20
N ASN A 229 22.42 -2.07 -18.33
CA ASN A 229 21.68 -0.80 -18.24
C ASN A 229 20.92 -0.61 -16.91
N GLY A 230 21.33 -1.30 -15.85
CA GLY A 230 20.69 -1.17 -14.54
C GLY A 230 21.08 0.12 -13.81
N PRO A 231 20.53 0.32 -12.60
CA PRO A 231 20.85 1.49 -11.80
C PRO A 231 22.33 1.49 -11.41
N ARG A 232 22.87 2.70 -11.21
CA ARG A 232 24.23 2.87 -10.69
C ARG A 232 24.28 2.39 -9.24
N ILE A 233 25.28 1.57 -8.93
CA ILE A 233 25.55 1.11 -7.57
C ILE A 233 26.34 2.19 -6.84
N THR A 234 25.85 2.64 -5.69
CA THR A 234 26.42 3.78 -4.94
C THR A 234 27.05 3.41 -3.61
N GLU A 235 26.94 2.16 -3.19
CA GLU A 235 27.46 1.68 -1.90
C GLU A 235 27.89 0.20 -2.00
N GLY A 236 28.67 -0.27 -1.02
CA GLY A 236 29.07 -1.68 -0.94
C GLY A 236 29.98 -2.16 -2.07
N LEU A 237 30.81 -1.26 -2.63
CA LEU A 237 31.77 -1.58 -3.68
C LEU A 237 33.20 -1.50 -3.16
N ILE A 238 34.06 -2.41 -3.63
CA ILE A 238 35.51 -2.40 -3.41
C ILE A 238 36.19 -2.40 -4.78
N TRP A 239 37.05 -1.43 -5.02
CA TRP A 239 37.73 -1.22 -6.30
C TRP A 239 39.22 -1.53 -6.21
N ASN A 240 39.76 -2.13 -7.28
CA ASN A 240 41.19 -2.22 -7.52
C ASN A 240 41.51 -1.70 -8.92
N LEU A 241 42.67 -1.05 -9.07
CA LEU A 241 43.19 -0.54 -10.33
C LEU A 241 44.68 -0.90 -10.41
N THR A 242 45.07 -1.54 -11.51
CA THR A 242 46.45 -1.99 -11.73
C THR A 242 46.93 -1.57 -13.12
N SER A 243 48.22 -1.33 -13.26
CA SER A 243 48.95 -1.22 -14.52
C SER A 243 49.96 -2.38 -14.65
N PRO A 244 50.62 -2.56 -15.81
CA PRO A 244 51.73 -3.51 -15.94
C PRO A 244 52.85 -3.33 -14.91
N ASP A 245 53.05 -2.10 -14.42
CA ASP A 245 54.12 -1.74 -13.49
C ASP A 245 53.74 -1.95 -12.02
N GLY A 246 52.46 -2.20 -11.71
CA GLY A 246 52.02 -2.51 -10.35
C GLY A 246 50.60 -2.08 -10.01
N SER A 247 50.28 -2.15 -8.71
CA SER A 247 49.00 -1.71 -8.16
C SER A 247 48.97 -0.20 -8.01
N ILE A 248 47.88 0.43 -8.46
CA ILE A 248 47.65 1.88 -8.37
C ILE A 248 46.63 2.16 -7.27
N LEU A 249 45.51 1.44 -7.30
CA LEU A 249 44.50 1.49 -6.25
C LEU A 249 44.25 0.06 -5.77
N GLU A 250 44.25 -0.11 -4.46
CA GLU A 250 43.96 -1.39 -3.83
C GLU A 250 42.88 -1.21 -2.76
N ASN A 251 41.90 -2.12 -2.75
CA ASN A 251 40.82 -2.23 -1.78
C ASN A 251 40.08 -0.90 -1.49
N GLN A 252 39.82 -0.09 -2.51
CA GLN A 252 39.17 1.20 -2.35
C GLN A 252 37.66 1.06 -2.19
N ALA A 253 37.15 1.33 -0.98
CA ALA A 253 35.73 1.22 -0.63
C ALA A 253 34.97 2.54 -0.91
N VAL A 254 34.73 2.83 -2.19
CA VAL A 254 34.07 4.08 -2.66
C VAL A 254 33.04 3.80 -3.76
N ALA A 255 32.11 4.74 -3.97
CA ALA A 255 31.04 4.62 -4.97
C ALA A 255 31.52 4.80 -6.43
N ASP A 256 32.56 5.62 -6.62
CA ASP A 256 33.23 5.82 -7.91
C ASP A 256 34.72 6.06 -7.73
N ILE A 257 35.47 5.70 -8.77
CA ILE A 257 36.88 6.04 -8.90
C ILE A 257 37.02 7.33 -9.69
N ARG A 258 37.84 8.25 -9.15
CA ARG A 258 38.36 9.43 -9.82
C ARG A 258 39.85 9.52 -9.55
N THR A 259 40.66 9.40 -10.58
CA THR A 259 42.12 9.44 -10.45
C THR A 259 42.75 9.90 -11.76
N GLU A 260 43.99 10.36 -11.70
CA GLU A 260 44.77 10.76 -12.87
C GLU A 260 45.70 9.61 -13.24
N LEU A 261 45.78 9.28 -14.52
CA LEU A 261 46.58 8.20 -15.04
C LEU A 261 47.43 8.67 -16.21
N ASP A 262 48.63 8.13 -16.28
CA ASP A 262 49.49 8.29 -17.45
C ASP A 262 48.95 7.49 -18.64
N ARG A 263 49.55 7.69 -19.81
CA ARG A 263 49.22 6.86 -20.98
C ARG A 263 49.68 5.43 -20.74
N GLY A 264 48.81 4.47 -21.04
CA GLY A 264 49.13 3.07 -20.86
C GLY A 264 47.91 2.17 -20.79
N GLU A 265 48.16 0.89 -20.56
CA GLU A 265 47.11 -0.12 -20.38
C GLU A 265 46.83 -0.33 -18.89
N TYR A 266 45.55 -0.43 -18.52
CA TYR A 266 45.10 -0.57 -17.14
C TYR A 266 44.04 -1.66 -17.01
N VAL A 267 43.97 -2.25 -15.82
CA VAL A 267 42.91 -3.17 -15.42
C VAL A 267 42.22 -2.62 -14.18
N ILE A 268 40.92 -2.36 -14.30
CA ILE A 268 40.07 -1.99 -13.16
C ILE A 268 39.15 -3.15 -12.83
N SER A 269 39.02 -3.45 -11.54
CA SER A 269 38.07 -4.43 -11.03
C SER A 269 37.20 -3.83 -9.95
N VAL A 270 35.95 -4.25 -9.89
CA VAL A 270 35.02 -3.92 -8.81
C VAL A 270 34.41 -5.18 -8.23
N LEU A 271 34.39 -5.27 -6.90
CA LEU A 271 33.72 -6.28 -6.09
C LEU A 271 32.50 -5.65 -5.43
N ARG A 272 31.34 -6.28 -5.53
CA ARG A 272 30.16 -5.94 -4.73
C ARG A 272 30.11 -6.81 -3.48
N ILE A 273 30.16 -6.19 -2.31
CA ILE A 273 30.26 -6.88 -1.02
C ILE A 273 29.02 -7.76 -0.74
N ALA A 274 27.85 -7.34 -1.23
CA ALA A 274 26.57 -7.96 -0.87
C ALA A 274 26.40 -9.40 -1.37
N ASP A 275 27.03 -9.76 -2.49
CA ASP A 275 26.96 -11.09 -3.12
C ASP A 275 28.33 -11.61 -3.59
N GLU A 276 29.41 -10.89 -3.24
CA GLU A 276 30.80 -11.19 -3.62
C GLU A 276 31.06 -11.24 -5.14
N GLU A 277 30.14 -10.71 -5.95
CA GLU A 277 30.31 -10.66 -7.41
C GLU A 277 31.39 -9.67 -7.81
N THR A 278 32.26 -10.09 -8.71
CA THR A 278 33.42 -9.30 -9.18
C THR A 278 33.44 -9.20 -10.69
N VAL A 279 33.70 -8.00 -11.22
CA VAL A 279 33.92 -7.77 -12.64
C VAL A 279 35.23 -7.03 -12.84
N GLU A 280 36.01 -7.47 -13.83
CA GLU A 280 37.21 -6.77 -14.30
C GLU A 280 37.02 -6.22 -15.72
N LYS A 281 37.74 -5.15 -16.03
CA LYS A 281 37.78 -4.56 -17.35
C LYS A 281 39.16 -4.00 -17.66
N ARG A 282 39.67 -4.35 -18.84
CA ARG A 282 40.93 -3.82 -19.39
C ARG A 282 40.64 -2.63 -20.31
N PHE A 283 41.46 -1.59 -20.22
CA PHE A 283 41.33 -0.40 -21.06
C PHE A 283 42.66 0.35 -21.20
N GLY A 284 42.86 0.97 -22.36
CA GLY A 284 43.94 1.92 -22.59
C GLY A 284 43.54 3.37 -22.27
N ILE A 285 44.48 4.11 -21.69
CA ILE A 285 44.45 5.57 -21.53
C ILE A 285 45.34 6.20 -22.60
N GLY A 286 44.76 7.08 -23.41
CA GLY A 286 45.45 7.89 -24.43
C GLY A 286 45.54 9.35 -23.97
N SER A 287 45.24 10.31 -24.85
CA SER A 287 45.36 11.75 -24.54
C SER A 287 44.06 12.43 -24.08
N VAL A 288 43.00 11.67 -23.76
CA VAL A 288 41.66 12.20 -23.45
C VAL A 288 41.05 11.50 -22.25
N ASP A 289 40.34 12.26 -21.41
CA ASP A 289 39.63 11.77 -20.23
C ASP A 289 38.81 10.52 -20.55
N LYS A 290 38.90 9.52 -19.65
CA LYS A 290 38.30 8.21 -19.86
C LYS A 290 37.18 7.98 -18.85
N GLN A 291 36.03 7.55 -19.34
CA GLN A 291 34.96 7.02 -18.50
C GLN A 291 34.83 5.50 -18.68
N VAL A 292 34.87 4.78 -17.57
CA VAL A 292 34.80 3.32 -17.55
C VAL A 292 33.60 2.86 -16.72
N VAL A 293 32.67 2.14 -17.37
CA VAL A 293 31.51 1.52 -16.69
C VAL A 293 31.76 0.03 -16.56
N LEU A 294 31.57 -0.51 -15.36
CA LEU A 294 31.62 -1.94 -15.05
C LEU A 294 30.20 -2.43 -14.80
N GLU A 295 29.77 -3.42 -15.56
CA GLU A 295 28.44 -4.02 -15.45
C GLU A 295 28.54 -5.25 -14.56
N LEU A 296 28.17 -5.11 -13.28
CA LEU A 296 28.06 -6.26 -12.39
C LEU A 296 26.82 -7.09 -12.77
N PRO A 297 26.80 -8.41 -12.51
CA PRO A 297 25.59 -9.20 -12.60
C PRO A 297 24.46 -8.56 -11.78
N GLU A 298 23.20 -8.79 -12.17
CA GLU A 298 22.05 -8.26 -11.46
C GLU A 298 21.99 -8.80 -10.01
N PHE A 299 21.95 -7.93 -9.01
CA PHE A 299 21.93 -8.29 -7.60
C PHE A 299 20.63 -9.02 -7.28
N ARG A 300 20.76 -10.22 -6.70
CA ARG A 300 19.64 -10.98 -6.15
C ARG A 300 19.88 -11.23 -4.68
N PRO A 301 19.22 -10.48 -3.78
CA PRO A 301 19.38 -10.72 -2.36
C PRO A 301 18.97 -12.16 -2.02
N SER A 302 19.77 -12.82 -1.19
CA SER A 302 19.47 -14.18 -0.76
C SER A 302 18.14 -14.21 0.01
N ALA A 303 17.25 -15.11 -0.38
CA ALA A 303 16.03 -15.41 0.35
C ALA A 303 15.88 -16.91 0.53
N THR A 304 15.21 -17.33 1.60
CA THR A 304 14.82 -18.72 1.81
C THR A 304 13.33 -18.79 2.05
N ILE A 305 12.75 -19.93 1.67
CA ILE A 305 11.36 -20.25 1.93
C ILE A 305 11.30 -21.72 2.34
N GLU A 306 10.57 -22.00 3.40
CA GLU A 306 10.45 -23.32 4.02
C GLU A 306 8.99 -23.56 4.41
N GLY A 307 8.34 -24.47 3.71
CA GLY A 307 6.99 -24.96 3.98
C GLY A 307 6.91 -26.48 3.88
N PRO A 308 5.74 -27.08 4.16
CA PRO A 308 5.53 -28.51 3.96
C PRO A 308 5.62 -28.89 2.47
N ALA A 309 6.05 -30.12 2.18
CA ALA A 309 6.11 -30.63 0.80
C ALA A 309 4.71 -30.92 0.20
N THR A 310 3.71 -31.09 1.06
CA THR A 310 2.33 -31.38 0.67
C THR A 310 1.35 -30.60 1.52
N ALA A 311 0.20 -30.24 0.95
CA ALA A 311 -0.91 -29.61 1.67
C ALA A 311 -2.24 -30.02 1.07
N ILE A 312 -3.32 -29.99 1.85
CA ILE A 312 -4.67 -30.31 1.35
C ILE A 312 -5.22 -29.11 0.57
N ALA A 313 -5.97 -29.34 -0.50
CA ALA A 313 -6.61 -28.28 -1.27
C ALA A 313 -7.47 -27.36 -0.39
N GLY A 314 -7.29 -26.05 -0.52
CA GLY A 314 -7.95 -25.02 0.27
C GLY A 314 -7.44 -24.87 1.72
N SER A 315 -6.55 -25.75 2.21
CA SER A 315 -6.04 -25.66 3.58
C SER A 315 -5.10 -24.46 3.78
N THR A 316 -4.96 -24.01 5.03
CA THR A 316 -3.94 -23.04 5.41
C THR A 316 -2.70 -23.77 5.92
N ILE A 317 -1.55 -23.44 5.37
CA ILE A 317 -0.25 -23.91 5.87
C ILE A 317 0.53 -22.75 6.48
N GLN A 318 1.43 -23.07 7.39
CA GLN A 318 2.42 -22.12 7.87
C GLN A 318 3.70 -22.24 7.04
N VAL A 319 4.19 -21.11 6.57
CA VAL A 319 5.42 -20.99 5.78
C VAL A 319 6.41 -20.12 6.55
N ARG A 320 7.64 -20.60 6.69
CA ARG A 320 8.77 -19.84 7.22
C ARG A 320 9.56 -19.24 6.06
N TRP A 321 10.07 -18.04 6.23
CA TRP A 321 10.90 -17.39 5.22
C TRP A 321 12.02 -16.56 5.86
N SER A 322 13.06 -16.29 5.09
CA SER A 322 14.06 -15.25 5.37
C SER A 322 14.40 -14.51 4.08
N GLY A 323 14.81 -13.26 4.16
CA GLY A 323 15.08 -12.46 2.96
C GLY A 323 15.14 -10.97 3.28
N PRO A 324 15.12 -10.10 2.25
CA PRO A 324 15.33 -8.66 2.41
C PRO A 324 14.18 -7.92 3.12
N ASP A 325 12.96 -8.47 3.17
CA ASP A 325 11.77 -7.91 3.84
C ASP A 325 11.51 -6.45 3.47
N GLN A 326 11.65 -6.13 2.19
CA GLN A 326 11.38 -4.78 1.72
C GLN A 326 9.87 -4.50 1.79
N LYS A 327 9.53 -3.22 1.85
CA LYS A 327 8.13 -2.81 1.90
C LYS A 327 7.37 -3.37 0.70
N GLY A 328 6.43 -4.27 0.97
CA GLY A 328 5.56 -4.88 -0.04
C GLY A 328 6.04 -6.25 -0.53
N ASP A 329 7.16 -6.77 -0.02
CA ASP A 329 7.57 -8.15 -0.28
C ASP A 329 6.49 -9.10 0.22
N LEU A 330 6.31 -10.22 -0.50
CA LEU A 330 5.26 -11.18 -0.21
C LEU A 330 5.74 -12.62 -0.38
N ILE A 331 5.14 -13.49 0.41
CA ILE A 331 5.20 -14.94 0.22
C ILE A 331 3.91 -15.37 -0.44
N SER A 332 4.01 -16.18 -1.49
CA SER A 332 2.85 -16.61 -2.25
C SER A 332 2.90 -18.08 -2.61
N VAL A 333 1.73 -18.63 -2.94
CA VAL A 333 1.60 -19.89 -3.67
C VAL A 333 1.20 -19.56 -5.09
N ALA A 334 1.83 -20.18 -6.09
CA ALA A 334 1.59 -19.90 -7.49
C ALA A 334 1.59 -21.17 -8.34
N ASP A 335 0.93 -21.09 -9.50
CA ASP A 335 1.00 -22.11 -10.53
C ASP A 335 2.27 -21.88 -11.38
N PRO A 336 3.22 -22.85 -11.41
CA PRO A 336 4.47 -22.72 -12.14
C PRO A 336 4.28 -22.59 -13.66
N GLN A 337 3.13 -22.99 -14.20
CA GLN A 337 2.82 -22.87 -15.63
C GLN A 337 2.29 -21.48 -16.02
N THR A 338 1.98 -20.63 -15.03
CA THR A 338 1.43 -19.29 -15.27
C THR A 338 2.47 -18.22 -15.03
N SER A 339 2.35 -17.10 -15.77
CA SER A 339 3.15 -15.89 -15.53
C SER A 339 2.69 -15.13 -14.28
N SER A 340 1.58 -15.54 -13.64
CA SER A 340 1.12 -14.90 -12.42
C SER A 340 2.10 -15.21 -11.29
N PRO A 341 2.59 -14.17 -10.58
CA PRO A 341 3.46 -14.37 -9.43
C PRO A 341 2.77 -15.04 -8.24
N TRP A 342 1.44 -15.01 -8.14
CA TRP A 342 0.67 -15.58 -7.01
C TRP A 342 -0.75 -16.03 -7.41
N ILE A 343 -1.30 -16.96 -6.63
CA ILE A 343 -2.72 -17.32 -6.51
C ILE A 343 -3.24 -16.73 -5.20
N ASN A 344 -2.61 -17.12 -4.08
CA ASN A 344 -2.79 -16.52 -2.75
C ASN A 344 -1.44 -16.03 -2.24
N TYR A 345 -1.45 -15.06 -1.33
CA TYR A 345 -0.23 -14.49 -0.76
C TYR A 345 -0.44 -13.94 0.66
N ALA A 346 0.67 -13.77 1.37
CA ALA A 346 0.80 -13.08 2.64
C ALA A 346 2.00 -12.13 2.58
N TYR A 347 1.93 -10.97 3.25
CA TYR A 347 3.02 -10.00 3.21
C TYR A 347 4.11 -10.36 4.22
N THR A 348 5.38 -10.21 3.84
CA THR A 348 6.53 -10.50 4.72
C THR A 348 6.52 -9.65 6.00
N LYS A 349 6.03 -8.41 5.92
CA LYS A 349 5.85 -7.51 7.09
C LYS A 349 5.04 -8.13 8.24
N ASP A 350 4.20 -9.13 7.95
CA ASP A 350 3.31 -9.77 8.93
C ASP A 350 4.08 -10.79 9.81
N GLY A 351 5.37 -11.00 9.53
CA GLY A 351 6.31 -11.76 10.37
C GLY A 351 7.04 -12.88 9.62
N PRO A 352 8.02 -13.53 10.27
CA PRO A 352 8.84 -14.58 9.65
C PRO A 352 8.11 -15.93 9.47
N PHE A 353 6.92 -16.07 10.07
CA PHE A 353 6.01 -17.20 9.90
C PHE A 353 4.69 -16.66 9.36
N LEU A 354 4.27 -17.15 8.19
CA LEU A 354 3.07 -16.66 7.51
C LEU A 354 2.10 -17.80 7.27
N ASP A 355 0.83 -17.53 7.56
CA ASP A 355 -0.27 -18.40 7.20
C ASP A 355 -0.64 -18.15 5.73
N LEU A 356 -0.54 -19.19 4.91
CA LEU A 356 -0.78 -19.13 3.48
C LEU A 356 -1.87 -20.14 3.09
N VAL A 357 -2.93 -19.64 2.48
CA VAL A 357 -4.06 -20.46 2.00
C VAL A 357 -3.67 -21.13 0.70
N MET A 358 -3.81 -22.46 0.63
CA MET A 358 -3.52 -23.25 -0.54
C MET A 358 -4.61 -23.10 -1.62
N PRO A 359 -4.27 -23.33 -2.89
CA PRO A 359 -5.25 -23.40 -3.97
C PRO A 359 -6.34 -24.43 -3.69
N SER A 360 -7.53 -24.16 -4.21
CA SER A 360 -8.72 -25.00 -4.06
C SER A 360 -8.66 -26.29 -4.87
N GLU A 361 -7.68 -26.42 -5.75
CA GLU A 361 -7.52 -27.51 -6.71
C GLU A 361 -6.24 -28.29 -6.37
N GLU A 362 -6.34 -29.60 -6.47
CA GLU A 362 -5.20 -30.50 -6.36
C GLU A 362 -4.23 -30.32 -7.54
N GLY A 363 -2.92 -30.44 -7.28
CA GLY A 363 -1.91 -30.24 -8.31
C GLY A 363 -0.52 -29.91 -7.77
N ALA A 364 0.41 -29.68 -8.70
CA ALA A 364 1.75 -29.22 -8.38
C ALA A 364 1.80 -27.69 -8.41
N TYR A 365 2.26 -27.09 -7.31
CA TYR A 365 2.40 -25.65 -7.14
C TYR A 365 3.79 -25.32 -6.60
N GLU A 366 4.09 -24.03 -6.49
CA GLU A 366 5.28 -23.57 -5.81
C GLU A 366 4.99 -22.42 -4.87
N LEU A 367 5.65 -22.47 -3.72
CA LEU A 367 5.78 -21.35 -2.80
C LEU A 367 6.87 -20.42 -3.34
N ARG A 368 6.61 -19.12 -3.36
CA ARG A 368 7.52 -18.11 -3.89
C ARG A 368 7.71 -16.97 -2.91
N TYR A 369 8.96 -16.60 -2.65
CA TYR A 369 9.29 -15.27 -2.15
C TYR A 369 9.32 -14.31 -3.33
N VAL A 370 8.44 -13.30 -3.32
CA VAL A 370 8.34 -12.30 -4.38
C VAL A 370 8.71 -10.94 -3.82
N SER A 371 9.76 -10.35 -4.39
CA SER A 371 10.17 -8.98 -4.05
C SER A 371 9.18 -7.96 -4.63
N SER A 372 8.90 -6.91 -3.88
CA SER A 372 8.10 -5.77 -4.33
C SER A 372 8.80 -4.99 -5.44
N ASP A 373 10.14 -4.98 -5.42
CA ASP A 373 10.95 -4.36 -6.45
C ASP A 373 10.97 -5.28 -7.69
N HIS A 374 10.34 -4.81 -8.76
CA HIS A 374 10.19 -5.51 -10.04
C HIS A 374 9.45 -6.86 -10.03
N ARG A 375 8.78 -7.26 -8.93
CA ARG A 375 8.04 -8.55 -8.81
C ARG A 375 8.90 -9.79 -9.08
N LYS A 376 10.19 -9.72 -8.74
CA LYS A 376 11.13 -10.83 -8.96
C LYS A 376 10.94 -11.92 -7.91
N VAL A 377 11.05 -13.17 -8.35
CA VAL A 377 11.05 -14.34 -7.46
C VAL A 377 12.47 -14.56 -6.92
N LEU A 378 12.64 -14.45 -5.59
CA LEU A 378 13.95 -14.58 -4.92
C LEU A 378 14.23 -15.99 -4.40
N ALA A 379 13.17 -16.72 -4.01
CA ALA A 379 13.25 -18.09 -3.54
C ALA A 379 12.00 -18.86 -3.98
N THR A 380 12.16 -20.15 -4.25
CA THR A 380 11.06 -21.05 -4.60
C THR A 380 11.15 -22.36 -3.83
N GLN A 381 9.99 -22.95 -3.52
CA GLN A 381 9.90 -24.32 -3.02
C GLN A 381 8.67 -25.00 -3.62
N ALA A 382 8.84 -26.18 -4.21
CA ALA A 382 7.73 -26.97 -4.72
C ALA A 382 6.82 -27.49 -3.60
N ILE A 383 5.52 -27.51 -3.86
CA ILE A 383 4.50 -28.06 -2.96
C ILE A 383 3.44 -28.80 -3.77
N THR A 384 3.05 -29.99 -3.32
CA THR A 384 1.96 -30.77 -3.93
C THR A 384 0.68 -30.57 -3.15
N VAL A 385 -0.34 -30.01 -3.79
CA VAL A 385 -1.67 -29.89 -3.20
C VAL A 385 -2.45 -31.17 -3.44
N THR A 386 -2.83 -31.86 -2.38
CA THR A 386 -3.62 -33.10 -2.42
C THR A 386 -5.12 -32.80 -2.43
N PRO A 387 -5.95 -33.70 -2.97
CA PRO A 387 -7.40 -33.55 -2.93
C PRO A 387 -7.92 -33.35 -1.50
N VAL A 388 -8.99 -32.56 -1.39
CA VAL A 388 -9.77 -32.41 -0.15
C VAL A 388 -10.99 -33.30 -0.22
N GLU A 389 -11.24 -34.09 0.82
CA GLU A 389 -12.39 -34.98 0.90
C GLU A 389 -13.52 -34.32 1.71
N ALA A 390 -14.76 -34.49 1.25
CA ALA A 390 -15.96 -34.11 1.99
C ALA A 390 -17.10 -35.08 1.67
N SER A 391 -18.06 -35.19 2.59
CA SER A 391 -19.28 -35.98 2.42
C SER A 391 -20.44 -35.32 3.14
N VAL A 392 -21.66 -35.55 2.65
CA VAL A 392 -22.90 -35.17 3.33
C VAL A 392 -23.81 -36.39 3.42
N THR A 393 -24.42 -36.59 4.57
CA THR A 393 -25.28 -37.72 4.90
C THR A 393 -26.61 -37.16 5.43
N PRO A 394 -27.57 -36.91 4.53
CA PRO A 394 -28.92 -36.51 4.93
C PRO A 394 -29.67 -37.68 5.58
N PRO A 395 -30.69 -37.42 6.41
CA PRO A 395 -31.56 -38.46 6.95
C PRO A 395 -32.48 -39.07 5.88
N ASP A 396 -33.02 -40.26 6.15
CA ASP A 396 -33.91 -41.00 5.23
C ASP A 396 -35.20 -40.25 4.88
N THR A 397 -35.69 -39.42 5.81
CA THR A 397 -36.91 -38.63 5.65
C THR A 397 -36.60 -37.15 5.60
N MET A 398 -37.04 -36.49 4.53
CA MET A 398 -36.75 -35.08 4.26
C MET A 398 -38.07 -34.33 4.01
N PRO A 399 -38.84 -33.95 5.05
CA PRO A 399 -40.13 -33.30 4.86
C PRO A 399 -39.98 -31.86 4.35
N ALA A 400 -40.84 -31.45 3.43
CA ALA A 400 -40.82 -30.09 2.88
C ALA A 400 -40.98 -29.01 3.97
N GLY A 401 -40.10 -28.01 3.95
CA GLY A 401 -40.04 -26.92 4.93
C GLY A 401 -39.33 -27.26 6.25
N ALA A 402 -38.91 -28.51 6.46
CA ALA A 402 -38.31 -28.95 7.73
C ALA A 402 -36.89 -28.43 7.93
N SER A 403 -36.57 -28.09 9.18
CA SER A 403 -35.17 -28.11 9.64
C SER A 403 -34.75 -29.56 9.92
N VAL A 404 -33.80 -30.06 9.14
CA VAL A 404 -33.24 -31.41 9.28
C VAL A 404 -31.77 -31.33 9.68
N LEU A 405 -31.32 -32.33 10.44
CA LEU A 405 -29.91 -32.46 10.82
C LEU A 405 -29.19 -33.23 9.71
N ILE A 406 -28.23 -32.57 9.06
CA ILE A 406 -27.39 -33.15 8.02
C ILE A 406 -26.03 -33.46 8.62
N ASP A 407 -25.68 -34.74 8.72
CA ASP A 407 -24.32 -35.14 9.06
C ASP A 407 -23.38 -34.82 7.90
N TRP A 408 -22.18 -34.34 8.20
CA TRP A 408 -21.19 -34.04 7.18
C TRP A 408 -19.77 -34.26 7.69
N MET A 409 -18.88 -34.56 6.75
CA MET A 409 -17.43 -34.56 6.97
C MET A 409 -16.80 -33.65 5.92
N GLY A 410 -15.74 -32.95 6.30
CA GLY A 410 -15.07 -32.03 5.39
C GLY A 410 -14.10 -31.13 6.12
N PRO A 411 -13.48 -30.18 5.40
CA PRO A 411 -12.42 -29.35 5.93
C PRO A 411 -12.86 -28.30 6.98
N ASP A 412 -14.15 -27.93 7.03
CA ASP A 412 -14.68 -26.81 7.83
C ASP A 412 -13.89 -25.51 7.65
N TYR A 413 -13.52 -25.19 6.40
CA TYR A 413 -12.83 -23.94 6.16
C TYR A 413 -13.76 -22.75 6.42
N LYS A 414 -13.13 -21.59 6.62
CA LYS A 414 -13.87 -20.36 6.92
C LYS A 414 -14.92 -20.11 5.83
N SER A 415 -16.17 -19.97 6.28
CA SER A 415 -17.33 -19.70 5.43
C SER A 415 -17.74 -20.84 4.48
N ASP A 416 -17.26 -22.06 4.71
CA ASP A 416 -17.84 -23.25 4.08
C ASP A 416 -19.29 -23.44 4.54
N VAL A 417 -20.10 -24.07 3.69
CA VAL A 417 -21.54 -24.23 3.93
C VAL A 417 -22.03 -25.62 3.55
N ILE A 418 -22.98 -26.12 4.34
CA ILE A 418 -23.90 -27.18 3.95
C ILE A 418 -25.16 -26.51 3.39
N ALA A 419 -25.59 -26.90 2.21
CA ALA A 419 -26.69 -26.22 1.54
C ALA A 419 -27.61 -27.19 0.79
N VAL A 420 -28.82 -26.73 0.52
CA VAL A 420 -29.76 -27.37 -0.40
C VAL A 420 -29.82 -26.56 -1.70
N THR A 421 -29.78 -27.26 -2.83
CA THR A 421 -29.77 -26.68 -4.18
C THR A 421 -30.81 -27.38 -5.06
N ALA A 422 -31.19 -26.75 -6.17
CA ALA A 422 -31.96 -27.44 -7.20
C ALA A 422 -31.10 -28.55 -7.85
N PRO A 423 -31.71 -29.66 -8.33
CA PRO A 423 -30.98 -30.80 -8.86
C PRO A 423 -29.95 -30.42 -9.93
N GLY A 424 -28.71 -30.83 -9.73
CA GLY A 424 -27.60 -30.59 -10.66
C GLY A 424 -27.12 -29.14 -10.76
N THR A 425 -27.59 -28.24 -9.90
CA THR A 425 -27.19 -26.82 -9.90
C THR A 425 -26.27 -26.47 -8.72
N ASP A 426 -25.62 -25.31 -8.80
CA ASP A 426 -24.79 -24.75 -7.71
C ASP A 426 -25.47 -23.57 -7.00
N GLN A 427 -26.70 -23.24 -7.39
CA GLN A 427 -27.48 -22.16 -6.79
C GLN A 427 -28.08 -22.63 -5.46
N LEU A 428 -27.69 -21.97 -4.38
CA LEU A 428 -28.22 -22.28 -3.05
C LEU A 428 -29.63 -21.76 -2.88
N ILE A 429 -30.50 -22.61 -2.34
CA ILE A 429 -31.84 -22.24 -1.90
C ILE A 429 -31.76 -21.83 -0.43
N ASN A 430 -31.29 -22.73 0.43
CA ASN A 430 -31.02 -22.51 1.84
C ASN A 430 -29.65 -23.09 2.21
N TYR A 431 -29.02 -22.55 3.27
CA TYR A 431 -27.70 -23.01 3.70
C TYR A 431 -27.41 -22.73 5.18
N VAL A 432 -26.42 -23.45 5.70
CA VAL A 432 -25.89 -23.32 7.05
C VAL A 432 -24.36 -23.33 6.96
N TYR A 433 -23.70 -22.46 7.71
CA TYR A 433 -22.24 -22.46 7.80
C TYR A 433 -21.73 -23.67 8.59
N THR A 434 -20.72 -24.35 8.06
CA THR A 434 -20.09 -25.54 8.69
C THR A 434 -19.51 -25.24 10.06
N LYS A 435 -19.11 -23.98 10.34
CA LYS A 435 -18.62 -23.52 11.66
C LYS A 435 -19.58 -23.78 12.83
N HIS A 436 -20.87 -24.05 12.55
CA HIS A 436 -21.88 -24.39 13.55
C HIS A 436 -21.83 -25.87 13.97
N GLY A 437 -20.96 -26.67 13.35
CA GLY A 437 -20.71 -28.07 13.66
C GLY A 437 -21.45 -29.05 12.73
N SER A 438 -21.10 -30.32 12.89
CA SER A 438 -21.85 -31.46 12.36
C SER A 438 -22.60 -32.16 13.51
N PRO A 439 -23.88 -32.49 13.36
CA PRO A 439 -24.71 -32.24 12.17
C PRO A 439 -25.10 -30.76 12.00
N ALA A 440 -25.32 -30.34 10.76
CA ALA A 440 -25.81 -29.01 10.41
C ALA A 440 -27.36 -29.00 10.36
N GLU A 441 -27.98 -28.04 11.05
CA GLU A 441 -29.45 -27.86 11.06
C GLU A 441 -29.93 -27.08 9.82
N LEU A 442 -30.14 -27.79 8.72
CA LEU A 442 -30.49 -27.21 7.41
C LEU A 442 -32.01 -27.17 7.21
N MET A 443 -32.53 -26.00 6.88
CA MET A 443 -33.94 -25.82 6.49
C MET A 443 -34.15 -26.22 5.02
N LEU A 444 -35.09 -27.13 4.76
CA LEU A 444 -35.46 -27.59 3.44
C LEU A 444 -36.45 -26.66 2.75
N PRO A 445 -36.54 -26.68 1.40
CA PRO A 445 -37.55 -25.91 0.67
C PRO A 445 -38.97 -26.36 1.01
N PRO A 446 -39.97 -25.45 0.96
CA PRO A 446 -41.37 -25.77 1.25
C PRO A 446 -42.08 -26.52 0.11
N GLU A 447 -41.51 -26.54 -1.09
CA GLU A 447 -42.02 -27.29 -2.22
C GLU A 447 -41.44 -28.71 -2.19
N PRO A 448 -42.27 -29.78 -2.28
CA PRO A 448 -41.77 -31.14 -2.39
C PRO A 448 -41.19 -31.40 -3.79
N GLY A 449 -40.19 -32.28 -3.86
CA GLY A 449 -39.52 -32.61 -5.11
C GLY A 449 -38.10 -33.12 -4.91
N ASP A 450 -37.36 -33.28 -6.00
CA ASP A 450 -35.95 -33.66 -5.95
C ASP A 450 -35.06 -32.43 -5.75
N TYR A 451 -34.04 -32.58 -4.91
CA TYR A 451 -33.05 -31.57 -4.58
C TYR A 451 -31.67 -32.21 -4.38
N ASP A 452 -30.62 -31.39 -4.28
CA ASP A 452 -29.31 -31.85 -3.87
C ASP A 452 -28.90 -31.20 -2.55
N ILE A 453 -28.41 -31.99 -1.60
CA ILE A 453 -27.66 -31.52 -0.44
C ILE A 453 -26.18 -31.48 -0.81
N VAL A 454 -25.52 -30.34 -0.59
CA VAL A 454 -24.13 -30.11 -1.00
C VAL A 454 -23.27 -29.61 0.15
N TYR A 455 -22.02 -30.07 0.18
CA TYR A 455 -20.94 -29.37 0.88
C TYR A 455 -20.29 -28.43 -0.12
N ARG A 456 -20.29 -27.13 0.16
CA ARG A 456 -19.62 -26.13 -0.68
C ARG A 456 -18.51 -25.43 0.08
N MET A 457 -17.29 -25.55 -0.45
CA MET A 457 -16.13 -24.80 -0.01
C MET A 457 -16.23 -23.34 -0.47
N SER A 458 -15.89 -22.41 0.40
CA SER A 458 -16.00 -20.96 0.12
C SER A 458 -15.04 -20.52 -0.99
N GLN A 459 -13.83 -21.08 -1.02
CA GLN A 459 -12.83 -20.77 -2.03
C GLN A 459 -13.31 -21.22 -3.42
N LYS A 460 -13.44 -20.25 -4.34
CA LYS A 460 -14.02 -20.42 -5.68
C LYS A 460 -15.45 -21.03 -5.72
N ASN A 461 -16.18 -21.08 -4.61
CA ASN A 461 -17.50 -21.73 -4.51
C ASN A 461 -17.51 -23.21 -4.95
N ARG A 462 -16.40 -23.95 -4.79
CA ARG A 462 -16.28 -25.35 -5.23
C ARG A 462 -17.21 -26.27 -4.43
N ILE A 463 -18.00 -27.10 -5.12
CA ILE A 463 -18.77 -28.19 -4.49
C ILE A 463 -17.82 -29.36 -4.22
N LEU A 464 -17.68 -29.76 -2.95
CA LEU A 464 -16.83 -30.89 -2.55
C LEU A 464 -17.62 -32.20 -2.44
N ALA A 465 -18.90 -32.12 -2.07
CA ALA A 465 -19.80 -33.27 -2.00
C ALA A 465 -21.19 -32.88 -2.48
N ARG A 466 -21.87 -33.80 -3.15
CA ARG A 466 -23.26 -33.66 -3.61
C ARG A 466 -24.00 -34.97 -3.36
N MET A 467 -25.14 -34.88 -2.69
CA MET A 467 -26.04 -36.01 -2.45
C MET A 467 -27.45 -35.66 -2.92
N PRO A 468 -27.99 -36.35 -3.94
CA PRO A 468 -29.37 -36.18 -4.35
C PRO A 468 -30.33 -36.69 -3.27
N VAL A 469 -31.40 -35.94 -3.03
CA VAL A 469 -32.43 -36.24 -2.04
C VAL A 469 -33.82 -35.93 -2.61
N THR A 470 -34.83 -36.65 -2.11
CA THR A 470 -36.24 -36.34 -2.41
C THR A 470 -36.90 -35.75 -1.17
N VAL A 471 -37.33 -34.49 -1.28
CA VAL A 471 -38.09 -33.80 -0.26
C VAL A 471 -39.57 -34.22 -0.37
N THR A 472 -40.08 -34.88 0.66
CA THR A 472 -41.43 -35.45 0.67
C THR A 472 -42.49 -34.40 1.01
N GLY A 473 -43.61 -34.43 0.29
CA GLY A 473 -44.76 -33.58 0.58
C GLY A 473 -45.43 -33.93 1.91
N LEU A 474 -46.00 -32.91 2.56
CA LEU A 474 -46.74 -33.04 3.81
C LEU A 474 -48.25 -32.92 3.55
N GLN A 475 -49.06 -33.55 4.42
CA GLN A 475 -50.50 -33.31 4.45
C GLN A 475 -50.78 -32.11 5.35
N TYR A 476 -51.57 -31.16 4.84
CA TYR A 476 -51.98 -29.97 5.58
C TYR A 476 -53.49 -29.95 5.75
N SER A 477 -53.97 -29.64 6.95
CA SER A 477 -55.37 -29.31 7.20
C SER A 477 -55.48 -28.28 8.31
N VAL A 478 -56.54 -27.49 8.28
CA VAL A 478 -56.92 -26.60 9.39
C VAL A 478 -58.43 -26.68 9.55
N SER A 479 -58.91 -26.78 10.78
CA SER A 479 -60.32 -26.96 11.12
C SER A 479 -60.65 -26.18 12.38
N GLY A 480 -61.81 -25.54 12.41
CA GLY A 480 -62.30 -24.77 13.54
C GLY A 480 -63.83 -24.73 13.54
N PRO A 481 -64.46 -24.06 14.52
CA PRO A 481 -65.90 -23.89 14.54
C PRO A 481 -66.37 -23.08 13.32
N ALA A 482 -67.57 -23.41 12.80
CA ALA A 482 -68.15 -22.69 11.66
C ALA A 482 -68.49 -21.23 11.98
N SER A 483 -68.77 -20.91 13.25
CA SER A 483 -69.06 -19.56 13.71
C SER A 483 -68.64 -19.35 15.16
N ALA A 484 -68.23 -18.13 15.53
CA ALA A 484 -68.04 -17.75 16.92
C ALA A 484 -68.18 -16.22 17.14
N PRO A 485 -68.42 -15.75 18.38
CA PRO A 485 -68.56 -14.34 18.68
C PRO A 485 -67.30 -13.51 18.39
N ALA A 486 -67.47 -12.28 17.95
CA ALA A 486 -66.37 -11.34 17.71
C ALA A 486 -65.50 -11.15 18.97
N GLY A 487 -64.17 -11.22 18.80
CA GLY A 487 -63.19 -11.12 19.87
C GLY A 487 -62.94 -12.39 20.69
N SER A 488 -63.68 -13.48 20.45
CA SER A 488 -63.50 -14.72 21.19
C SER A 488 -62.26 -15.50 20.76
N ASP A 489 -61.73 -16.31 21.68
CA ASP A 489 -60.73 -17.31 21.37
C ASP A 489 -61.43 -18.60 20.93
N VAL A 490 -61.06 -19.13 19.76
CA VAL A 490 -61.56 -20.41 19.25
C VAL A 490 -60.45 -21.45 19.22
N GLN A 491 -60.79 -22.69 19.55
CA GLN A 491 -59.88 -23.82 19.33
C GLN A 491 -59.82 -24.17 17.85
N VAL A 492 -58.61 -24.23 17.33
CA VAL A 492 -58.33 -24.58 15.94
C VAL A 492 -57.45 -25.83 15.92
N ASP A 493 -57.98 -26.89 15.33
CA ASP A 493 -57.25 -28.10 14.99
C ASP A 493 -56.48 -27.90 13.69
N TRP A 494 -55.29 -28.46 13.59
CA TRP A 494 -54.51 -28.43 12.38
C TRP A 494 -53.65 -29.68 12.24
N ILE A 495 -53.39 -30.07 10.99
CA ILE A 495 -52.44 -31.11 10.61
C ILE A 495 -51.43 -30.43 9.71
N GLY A 496 -50.16 -30.65 10.01
CA GLY A 496 -49.05 -30.06 9.31
C GLY A 496 -47.78 -30.19 10.13
N PRO A 497 -46.65 -29.67 9.64
CA PRO A 497 -45.46 -29.52 10.45
C PRO A 497 -45.61 -28.44 11.53
N ASP A 498 -44.82 -28.54 12.59
CA ASP A 498 -44.70 -27.49 13.62
C ASP A 498 -43.35 -26.77 13.48
N TYR A 499 -43.08 -26.13 12.34
CA TYR A 499 -41.81 -25.42 12.21
C TYR A 499 -41.83 -24.13 13.02
N ARG A 500 -40.64 -23.68 13.45
CA ARG A 500 -40.43 -22.62 14.44
C ARG A 500 -41.19 -21.30 14.18
N SER A 501 -41.59 -21.07 12.92
CA SER A 501 -42.26 -19.85 12.48
C SER A 501 -43.59 -20.09 11.77
N ASP A 502 -44.11 -21.32 11.82
CA ASP A 502 -45.42 -21.63 11.27
C ASP A 502 -46.51 -21.04 12.17
N ILE A 503 -47.57 -20.54 11.53
CA ILE A 503 -48.66 -19.86 12.21
C ILE A 503 -50.01 -20.34 11.70
N ILE A 504 -50.97 -20.36 12.60
CA ILE A 504 -52.39 -20.36 12.30
C ILE A 504 -52.88 -18.93 12.43
N ALA A 505 -53.50 -18.39 11.38
CA ALA A 505 -53.89 -16.99 11.34
C ALA A 505 -55.32 -16.81 10.83
N VAL A 506 -56.05 -15.84 11.37
CA VAL A 506 -57.34 -15.40 10.83
C VAL A 506 -57.14 -14.19 9.93
N ALA A 507 -57.72 -14.22 8.74
CA ALA A 507 -57.59 -13.20 7.71
C ALA A 507 -58.93 -12.93 7.01
N GLU A 508 -59.02 -11.79 6.32
CA GLU A 508 -60.12 -11.54 5.38
C GLU A 508 -60.06 -12.54 4.22
N ILE A 509 -61.21 -13.00 3.75
CA ILE A 509 -61.31 -13.96 2.65
C ILE A 509 -60.58 -13.41 1.42
N GLY A 510 -59.61 -14.18 0.91
CA GLY A 510 -58.84 -13.86 -0.30
C GLY A 510 -57.77 -12.79 -0.11
N ALA A 511 -57.46 -12.37 1.13
CA ALA A 511 -56.35 -11.46 1.38
C ALA A 511 -54.99 -12.08 1.01
N ASP A 512 -53.99 -11.25 0.67
CA ASP A 512 -52.62 -11.70 0.41
C ASP A 512 -52.08 -12.57 1.56
N ASN A 513 -51.20 -13.54 1.26
CA ASN A 513 -50.70 -14.51 2.26
C ASN A 513 -50.08 -13.87 3.51
N ARG A 514 -49.52 -12.65 3.41
CA ARG A 514 -48.90 -11.92 4.53
C ARG A 514 -49.85 -11.01 5.30
N LYS A 515 -51.13 -10.92 4.89
CA LYS A 515 -52.13 -10.08 5.55
C LYS A 515 -53.04 -10.97 6.39
N TYR A 516 -52.99 -10.78 7.70
CA TYR A 516 -53.85 -11.43 8.68
C TYR A 516 -54.14 -10.46 9.83
N LEU A 517 -55.25 -10.68 10.53
CA LEU A 517 -55.76 -9.82 11.60
C LEU A 517 -55.26 -10.26 12.98
N SER A 518 -55.18 -11.57 13.18
CA SER A 518 -54.69 -12.22 14.40
C SER A 518 -54.06 -13.56 14.05
N TYR A 519 -53.13 -14.03 14.87
CA TYR A 519 -52.40 -15.26 14.62
C TYR A 519 -51.87 -15.89 15.92
N THR A 520 -51.67 -17.19 15.86
CA THR A 520 -51.05 -18.01 16.91
C THR A 520 -50.00 -18.92 16.27
N TYR A 521 -48.84 -19.07 16.91
CA TYR A 521 -47.79 -19.97 16.43
C TYR A 521 -48.20 -21.44 16.63
N THR A 522 -47.93 -22.29 15.64
CA THR A 522 -48.21 -23.74 15.69
C THR A 522 -47.56 -24.43 16.89
N LYS A 523 -46.44 -23.90 17.41
CA LYS A 523 -45.72 -24.43 18.59
C LYS A 523 -46.55 -24.48 19.87
N GLN A 524 -47.73 -23.86 19.88
CA GLN A 524 -48.70 -23.97 20.97
C GLN A 524 -49.46 -25.30 20.96
N GLY A 525 -49.31 -26.11 19.91
CA GLY A 525 -49.92 -27.43 19.76
C GLY A 525 -51.12 -27.43 18.81
N SER A 526 -51.70 -28.61 18.60
CA SER A 526 -53.01 -28.79 17.98
C SER A 526 -53.93 -29.56 18.93
N PRO A 527 -55.11 -29.02 19.31
CA PRO A 527 -55.61 -27.70 18.93
C PRO A 527 -54.84 -26.55 19.60
N LEU A 528 -54.94 -25.35 19.04
CA LEU A 528 -54.48 -24.09 19.65
C LEU A 528 -55.61 -23.06 19.74
N ASP A 529 -55.44 -22.07 20.61
CA ASP A 529 -56.37 -20.95 20.74
C ASP A 529 -56.04 -19.83 19.73
N LEU A 530 -57.03 -19.40 18.96
CA LEU A 530 -56.93 -18.31 17.99
C LEU A 530 -57.96 -17.22 18.30
N THR A 531 -57.50 -15.99 18.55
CA THR A 531 -58.38 -14.85 18.81
C THR A 531 -59.00 -14.30 17.52
N LEU A 532 -60.33 -14.21 17.48
CA LEU A 532 -61.09 -13.67 16.35
C LEU A 532 -61.13 -12.14 16.35
N PRO A 533 -61.32 -11.50 15.18
CA PRO A 533 -61.46 -10.04 15.10
C PRO A 533 -62.73 -9.53 15.80
N LEU A 534 -62.72 -8.26 16.23
CA LEU A 534 -63.87 -7.60 16.87
C LEU A 534 -64.96 -7.15 15.90
N LYS A 535 -64.67 -7.15 14.59
CA LYS A 535 -65.64 -6.79 13.55
C LYS A 535 -66.38 -8.04 13.07
N PRO A 536 -67.72 -8.12 13.20
CA PRO A 536 -68.51 -9.22 12.66
C PRO A 536 -68.34 -9.34 11.14
N GLY A 537 -68.45 -10.57 10.62
CA GLY A 537 -68.30 -10.88 9.20
C GLY A 537 -67.73 -12.27 8.95
N ARG A 538 -67.53 -12.61 7.67
CA ARG A 538 -66.89 -13.86 7.27
C ARG A 538 -65.39 -13.68 7.10
N TYR A 539 -64.64 -14.63 7.66
CA TYR A 539 -63.18 -14.66 7.61
C TYR A 539 -62.72 -16.07 7.25
N GLU A 540 -61.42 -16.23 7.03
CA GLU A 540 -60.80 -17.52 6.86
C GLU A 540 -59.66 -17.72 7.86
N ILE A 541 -59.54 -18.94 8.38
CA ILE A 541 -58.45 -19.41 9.23
C ILE A 541 -57.48 -20.15 8.31
N ARG A 542 -56.21 -19.74 8.33
CA ARG A 542 -55.16 -20.21 7.43
C ARG A 542 -54.06 -20.89 8.22
N TYR A 543 -53.59 -22.04 7.73
CA TYR A 543 -52.27 -22.57 8.07
C TYR A 543 -51.25 -21.93 7.14
N ILE A 544 -50.26 -21.22 7.70
CA ILE A 544 -49.24 -20.48 6.94
C ILE A 544 -47.85 -20.96 7.37
N LEU A 545 -47.07 -21.44 6.41
CA LEU A 545 -45.66 -21.76 6.64
C LEU A 545 -44.85 -20.48 6.87
N GLY A 546 -43.99 -20.48 7.88
CA GLY A 546 -43.14 -19.33 8.21
C GLY A 546 -42.17 -18.98 7.07
N GLN A 547 -41.66 -20.00 6.37
CA GLN A 547 -40.78 -19.83 5.22
C GLN A 547 -41.59 -19.46 3.97
N GLY A 548 -41.28 -18.32 3.35
CA GLY A 548 -41.96 -17.85 2.14
C GLY A 548 -43.35 -17.26 2.37
N SER A 549 -43.96 -17.44 3.54
CA SER A 549 -45.33 -17.03 3.86
C SER A 549 -46.35 -17.67 2.91
N VAL A 550 -46.30 -18.99 2.78
CA VAL A 550 -47.17 -19.76 1.87
C VAL A 550 -48.35 -20.33 2.66
N VAL A 551 -49.57 -20.11 2.18
CA VAL A 551 -50.80 -20.69 2.74
C VAL A 551 -50.93 -22.12 2.23
N GLN A 552 -51.05 -23.09 3.14
CA GLN A 552 -51.14 -24.52 2.79
C GLN A 552 -52.55 -25.10 2.97
N ALA A 553 -53.30 -24.60 3.95
CA ALA A 553 -54.68 -24.98 4.19
C ALA A 553 -55.50 -23.78 4.68
N THR A 554 -56.79 -23.77 4.36
CA THR A 554 -57.73 -22.73 4.81
C THR A 554 -59.07 -23.35 5.19
N THR A 555 -59.76 -22.75 6.16
CA THR A 555 -61.17 -23.04 6.50
C THR A 555 -61.90 -21.72 6.80
N GLU A 556 -63.17 -21.61 6.42
CA GLU A 556 -63.96 -20.41 6.71
C GLU A 556 -64.50 -20.39 8.14
N ILE A 557 -64.70 -19.19 8.68
CA ILE A 557 -65.40 -18.95 9.95
C ILE A 557 -66.27 -17.68 9.88
N GLU A 558 -67.49 -17.77 10.39
CA GLU A 558 -68.39 -16.62 10.57
C GLU A 558 -68.24 -16.01 11.96
N VAL A 559 -67.75 -14.77 12.01
CA VAL A 559 -67.64 -14.00 13.25
C VAL A 559 -68.96 -13.28 13.50
N THR A 560 -69.67 -13.68 14.56
CA THR A 560 -70.99 -13.13 14.92
C THR A 560 -70.86 -11.88 15.79
N GLU A 561 -71.96 -11.15 15.96
CA GLU A 561 -72.00 -10.00 16.88
C GLU A 561 -71.66 -10.41 18.33
N ILE A 562 -70.97 -9.50 19.01
CA ILE A 562 -70.60 -9.60 20.43
C ILE A 562 -71.72 -9.00 21.28
N GLY A 563 -72.27 -9.77 22.21
CA GLY A 563 -73.36 -9.34 23.10
C GLY A 563 -72.94 -9.37 24.57
N ALA A 564 -73.40 -8.41 25.36
CA ALA A 564 -73.27 -8.40 26.82
C ALA A 564 -74.51 -7.75 27.46
N SER A 565 -74.81 -8.14 28.70
CA SER A 565 -75.83 -7.54 29.55
C SER A 565 -75.23 -7.28 30.92
N LEU A 566 -75.58 -6.17 31.56
CA LEU A 566 -75.20 -5.90 32.95
C LEU A 566 -76.38 -5.27 33.69
N THR A 567 -76.51 -5.58 34.97
CA THR A 567 -77.57 -5.08 35.85
C THR A 567 -76.94 -4.43 37.07
N ALA A 568 -77.05 -3.11 37.17
CA ALA A 568 -76.71 -2.35 38.36
C ALA A 568 -78.00 -2.03 39.17
N PRO A 569 -77.92 -1.88 40.50
CA PRO A 569 -79.03 -1.34 41.29
C PRO A 569 -79.35 0.11 40.84
N GLU A 570 -80.62 0.51 40.92
CA GLU A 570 -81.05 1.88 40.54
C GLU A 570 -80.39 2.95 41.40
N THR A 571 -80.20 2.66 42.70
CA THR A 571 -79.56 3.59 43.65
C THR A 571 -78.62 2.86 44.59
N ALA A 572 -77.55 3.56 45.02
CA ALA A 572 -76.67 3.05 46.06
C ALA A 572 -75.91 4.20 46.75
N PRO A 573 -75.50 4.05 48.03
CA PRO A 573 -74.84 5.12 48.76
C PRO A 573 -73.43 5.44 48.23
N ALA A 574 -73.03 6.70 48.28
CA ALA A 574 -71.73 7.17 47.82
C ALA A 574 -70.55 6.49 48.54
N GLY A 575 -69.56 6.04 47.78
CA GLY A 575 -68.39 5.32 48.29
C GLY A 575 -68.63 3.85 48.68
N SER A 576 -69.88 3.36 48.58
CA SER A 576 -70.19 1.95 48.81
C SER A 576 -69.64 1.04 47.72
N THR A 577 -69.54 -0.26 48.01
CA THR A 577 -69.25 -1.30 47.01
C THR A 577 -70.53 -2.05 46.71
N ILE A 578 -70.91 -2.10 45.44
CA ILE A 578 -72.10 -2.79 44.95
C ILE A 578 -71.72 -4.05 44.20
N GLN A 579 -72.64 -5.00 44.14
CA GLN A 579 -72.52 -6.20 43.31
C GLN A 579 -73.22 -5.97 41.98
N ILE A 580 -72.51 -6.22 40.89
CA ILE A 580 -73.02 -6.11 39.52
C ILE A 580 -73.17 -7.51 38.95
N ASP A 581 -74.41 -7.87 38.60
CA ASP A 581 -74.67 -9.05 37.78
C ASP A 581 -74.39 -8.72 36.32
N TRP A 582 -73.70 -9.61 35.62
CA TRP A 582 -73.39 -9.40 34.22
C TRP A 582 -73.29 -10.72 33.45
N GLN A 583 -73.57 -10.65 32.17
CA GLN A 583 -73.27 -11.68 31.18
C GLN A 583 -72.54 -11.02 30.02
N GLY A 584 -71.58 -11.72 29.46
CA GLY A 584 -70.77 -11.18 28.39
C GLY A 584 -69.65 -12.13 28.02
N PRO A 585 -68.81 -11.71 27.07
CA PRO A 585 -67.73 -12.53 26.54
C PRO A 585 -66.67 -12.96 27.56
N ASP A 586 -66.46 -12.18 28.62
CA ASP A 586 -65.41 -12.39 29.63
C ASP A 586 -64.01 -12.58 29.03
N TYR A 587 -63.71 -11.82 27.97
CA TYR A 587 -62.41 -11.93 27.34
C TYR A 587 -61.30 -11.46 28.30
N ARG A 588 -60.09 -11.92 28.02
CA ARG A 588 -58.93 -11.53 28.83
C ARG A 588 -58.73 -10.02 28.80
N GLY A 589 -59.02 -9.36 29.92
CA GLY A 589 -58.87 -7.92 30.09
C GLY A 589 -60.19 -7.14 30.05
N ASP A 590 -61.33 -7.82 29.93
CA ASP A 590 -62.64 -7.21 30.04
C ASP A 590 -62.86 -6.62 31.45
N ILE A 591 -63.49 -5.44 31.47
CA ILE A 591 -63.70 -4.68 32.70
C ILE A 591 -65.11 -4.09 32.73
N ILE A 592 -65.68 -4.07 33.93
CA ILE A 592 -66.87 -3.28 34.24
C ILE A 592 -66.41 -2.02 34.93
N VAL A 593 -66.85 -0.88 34.42
CA VAL A 593 -66.41 0.44 34.89
C VAL A 593 -67.60 1.28 35.32
N ILE A 594 -67.34 2.28 36.18
CA ILE A 594 -68.30 3.36 36.46
C ILE A 594 -67.72 4.70 36.00
N SER A 595 -68.49 5.45 35.21
CA SER A 595 -68.12 6.77 34.70
C SER A 595 -69.25 7.77 34.90
N LYS A 596 -68.97 9.05 34.66
CA LYS A 596 -70.06 10.04 34.52
C LYS A 596 -70.86 9.75 33.23
N PRO A 597 -72.11 10.25 33.14
CA PRO A 597 -72.87 10.25 31.89
C PRO A 597 -72.07 10.91 30.76
N ASP A 598 -72.24 10.40 29.53
CA ASP A 598 -71.63 10.90 28.29
C ASP A 598 -70.09 10.91 28.19
N GLU A 599 -69.38 10.35 29.18
CA GLU A 599 -67.92 10.19 29.07
C GLU A 599 -67.54 9.09 28.06
N PRO A 600 -66.42 9.25 27.31
CA PRO A 600 -65.93 8.20 26.41
C PRO A 600 -65.52 6.94 27.18
N ASP A 601 -65.56 5.77 26.54
CA ASP A 601 -65.36 4.45 27.19
C ASP A 601 -64.08 4.33 28.03
N ARG A 602 -63.01 5.04 27.65
CA ARG A 602 -61.72 5.00 28.37
C ARG A 602 -61.64 5.97 29.54
N SER A 603 -62.65 6.80 29.77
CA SER A 603 -62.78 7.70 30.91
C SER A 603 -63.74 7.08 31.93
N TYR A 604 -63.20 6.64 33.06
CA TYR A 604 -63.96 6.04 34.14
C TYR A 604 -63.31 6.34 35.49
N LEU A 605 -64.12 6.35 36.54
CA LEU A 605 -63.74 6.69 37.91
C LEU A 605 -63.24 5.47 38.66
N ASN A 606 -63.86 4.31 38.41
CA ASN A 606 -63.46 3.05 39.00
C ASN A 606 -63.79 1.88 38.08
N TYR A 607 -63.15 0.73 38.32
CA TYR A 607 -63.31 -0.46 37.49
C TYR A 607 -63.05 -1.76 38.26
N SER A 608 -63.62 -2.83 37.75
CA SER A 608 -63.38 -4.20 38.20
C SER A 608 -63.23 -5.14 37.00
N TYR A 609 -62.33 -6.12 37.11
CA TYR A 609 -62.11 -7.10 36.03
C TYR A 609 -63.20 -8.18 36.05
N THR A 610 -63.77 -8.48 34.89
CA THR A 610 -64.83 -9.48 34.72
C THR A 610 -64.37 -10.89 35.11
N LYS A 611 -63.08 -11.21 35.03
CA LYS A 611 -62.48 -12.47 35.52
C LYS A 611 -62.83 -12.84 36.97
N GLY A 612 -63.30 -11.87 37.77
CA GLY A 612 -63.82 -12.10 39.11
C GLY A 612 -65.13 -12.88 39.15
N GLY A 613 -65.75 -13.12 37.99
CA GLY A 613 -67.04 -13.77 37.85
C GLY A 613 -68.21 -12.80 38.00
N THR A 614 -69.42 -13.36 37.94
CA THR A 614 -70.68 -12.67 38.26
C THR A 614 -71.29 -13.28 39.54
N PRO A 615 -71.77 -12.48 40.50
CA PRO A 615 -71.70 -11.01 40.53
C PRO A 615 -70.29 -10.49 40.82
N LEU A 616 -69.99 -9.28 40.34
CA LEU A 616 -68.70 -8.60 40.52
C LEU A 616 -68.83 -7.38 41.44
N ASP A 617 -67.89 -7.21 42.38
CA ASP A 617 -67.83 -6.04 43.26
C ASP A 617 -67.31 -4.80 42.51
N LEU A 618 -68.04 -3.68 42.55
CA LEU A 618 -67.64 -2.39 41.99
C LEU A 618 -67.81 -1.28 43.04
N THR A 619 -66.75 -0.55 43.36
CA THR A 619 -66.80 0.55 44.33
C THR A 619 -67.24 1.85 43.65
N LEU A 620 -68.30 2.46 44.17
CA LEU A 620 -68.91 3.68 43.65
C LEU A 620 -68.09 4.93 43.99
N PRO A 621 -68.22 6.00 43.19
CA PRO A 621 -67.68 7.32 43.51
C PRO A 621 -68.17 7.84 44.87
N ALA A 622 -67.34 8.66 45.53
CA ALA A 622 -67.68 9.25 46.82
C ALA A 622 -68.60 10.48 46.72
N LEU A 623 -68.71 11.06 45.53
CA LEU A 623 -69.64 12.17 45.27
C LEU A 623 -71.01 11.60 44.88
N PRO A 624 -72.11 12.11 45.48
CA PRO A 624 -73.45 11.75 45.03
C PRO A 624 -73.74 12.37 43.67
N GLY A 625 -74.61 11.73 42.89
CA GLY A 625 -74.99 12.14 41.54
C GLY A 625 -75.34 10.95 40.64
N ASP A 626 -75.65 11.23 39.38
CA ASP A 626 -75.96 10.20 38.39
C ASP A 626 -74.70 9.71 37.69
N TYR A 627 -74.60 8.40 37.51
CA TYR A 627 -73.46 7.72 36.92
C TYR A 627 -73.93 6.59 35.99
N VAL A 628 -73.00 6.11 35.16
CA VAL A 628 -73.25 4.99 34.24
C VAL A 628 -72.22 3.90 34.48
N VAL A 629 -72.70 2.68 34.67
CA VAL A 629 -71.90 1.46 34.69
C VAL A 629 -71.81 0.91 33.28
N LYS A 630 -70.60 0.57 32.79
CA LYS A 630 -70.38 0.11 31.41
C LYS A 630 -69.59 -1.20 31.40
N TYR A 631 -69.95 -2.11 30.49
CA TYR A 631 -69.15 -3.29 30.17
C TYR A 631 -68.22 -2.98 28.99
N LEU A 632 -66.91 -3.05 29.20
CA LEU A 632 -65.91 -2.78 28.16
C LEU A 632 -65.19 -4.07 27.75
N ALA A 633 -65.28 -4.41 26.46
CA ALA A 633 -64.73 -5.64 25.91
C ALA A 633 -63.40 -5.45 25.16
N GLY A 634 -62.53 -6.44 25.31
CA GLY A 634 -61.27 -6.62 24.62
C GLY A 634 -60.21 -5.56 24.91
N ALA A 635 -59.07 -5.69 24.24
CA ALA A 635 -57.96 -4.74 24.34
C ALA A 635 -58.34 -3.32 23.88
N GLU A 636 -59.32 -3.19 22.99
CA GLU A 636 -59.80 -1.89 22.50
C GLU A 636 -60.62 -1.12 23.56
N ARG A 637 -61.21 -1.83 24.54
CA ARG A 637 -62.12 -1.32 25.57
C ARG A 637 -63.38 -0.69 25.00
N LYS A 638 -64.03 -1.40 24.08
CA LYS A 638 -65.28 -0.97 23.45
C LYS A 638 -66.46 -1.28 24.37
N SER A 639 -67.31 -0.28 24.63
CA SER A 639 -68.54 -0.48 25.39
C SER A 639 -69.54 -1.36 24.63
N LEU A 640 -70.03 -2.40 25.30
CA LEU A 640 -71.05 -3.32 24.77
C LEU A 640 -72.45 -3.04 25.31
N THR A 641 -72.54 -2.63 26.57
CA THR A 641 -73.80 -2.32 27.25
C THR A 641 -73.55 -1.39 28.43
N THR A 642 -74.59 -0.68 28.86
CA THR A 642 -74.55 0.29 29.96
C THR A 642 -75.76 0.14 30.89
N SER A 643 -75.60 0.48 32.16
CA SER A 643 -76.71 0.61 33.13
C SER A 643 -76.53 1.91 33.91
N GLU A 644 -77.61 2.66 34.09
CA GLU A 644 -77.62 3.88 34.90
C GLU A 644 -77.68 3.54 36.40
N ILE A 645 -77.11 4.42 37.22
CA ILE A 645 -77.19 4.35 38.69
C ILE A 645 -77.11 5.75 39.31
N THR A 646 -77.99 6.03 40.28
CA THR A 646 -77.92 7.25 41.08
C THR A 646 -77.22 6.97 42.41
N VAL A 647 -76.08 7.63 42.62
CA VAL A 647 -75.30 7.54 43.84
C VAL A 647 -75.86 8.52 44.88
N THR A 648 -76.34 8.01 46.01
CA THR A 648 -77.02 8.79 47.05
C THR A 648 -76.07 9.32 48.12
N GLU A 649 -76.44 10.40 48.78
CA GLU A 649 -75.64 11.01 49.83
C GLU A 649 -75.57 10.12 51.09
N VAL A 650 -74.41 10.12 51.77
CA VAL A 650 -74.17 9.38 53.01
C VAL A 650 -73.96 10.34 54.17
N PHE A 651 -74.53 10.00 55.32
CA PHE A 651 -74.45 10.80 56.55
C PHE A 651 -73.83 9.98 57.68
N ALA A 652 -73.20 10.67 58.63
CA ALA A 652 -72.68 10.09 59.87
C ALA A 652 -73.10 10.94 61.06
N THR A 653 -73.07 10.35 62.26
CA THR A 653 -73.24 11.08 63.51
C THR A 653 -72.09 10.78 64.46
N LEU A 654 -71.73 11.76 65.30
CA LEU A 654 -70.67 11.64 66.29
C LEU A 654 -71.19 12.09 67.65
N SER A 655 -70.90 11.31 68.68
CA SER A 655 -71.19 11.61 70.08
C SER A 655 -69.96 11.28 70.93
N ALA A 656 -69.40 12.29 71.57
CA ALA A 656 -68.22 12.18 72.41
C ALA A 656 -68.29 13.22 73.55
N PRO A 657 -67.51 13.05 74.63
CA PRO A 657 -67.36 14.07 75.65
C PRO A 657 -66.93 15.43 75.04
N PRO A 658 -67.51 16.56 75.49
CA PRO A 658 -67.15 17.88 74.95
C PRO A 658 -65.74 18.33 75.34
N SER A 659 -65.11 17.67 76.32
CA SER A 659 -63.74 17.96 76.74
C SER A 659 -62.95 16.72 77.15
N ALA A 660 -61.62 16.81 77.10
CA ALA A 660 -60.68 15.76 77.49
C ALA A 660 -59.36 16.34 78.01
N SER A 661 -58.59 15.55 78.76
CA SER A 661 -57.21 15.93 79.13
C SER A 661 -56.25 15.72 77.97
N ALA A 662 -55.22 16.57 77.87
CA ALA A 662 -54.14 16.40 76.89
C ALA A 662 -53.53 14.98 76.92
N GLY A 663 -53.50 14.30 75.77
CA GLY A 663 -53.03 12.91 75.65
C GLY A 663 -53.94 11.84 76.27
N GLY A 664 -55.11 12.24 76.81
CA GLY A 664 -56.10 11.33 77.39
C GLY A 664 -56.81 10.47 76.34
N LYS A 665 -57.41 9.35 76.76
CA LYS A 665 -58.24 8.51 75.88
C LYS A 665 -59.68 8.98 75.91
N ILE A 666 -60.27 9.20 74.74
CA ILE A 666 -61.66 9.60 74.54
C ILE A 666 -62.41 8.44 73.89
N GLU A 667 -63.60 8.14 74.40
CA GLU A 667 -64.54 7.23 73.79
C GLU A 667 -65.48 8.01 72.86
N VAL A 668 -65.58 7.57 71.60
CA VAL A 668 -66.42 8.19 70.57
C VAL A 668 -67.44 7.18 70.08
N ILE A 669 -68.72 7.47 70.31
CA ILE A 669 -69.85 6.77 69.72
C ILE A 669 -70.13 7.43 68.36
N TRP A 670 -70.30 6.62 67.33
CA TRP A 670 -70.56 7.10 65.98
C TRP A 670 -71.56 6.22 65.24
N THR A 671 -72.28 6.81 64.29
CA THR A 671 -73.00 6.10 63.22
C THR A 671 -72.48 6.58 61.88
N GLY A 672 -72.56 5.76 60.84
CA GLY A 672 -72.05 6.12 59.53
C GLY A 672 -71.85 4.88 58.65
N PRO A 673 -71.30 5.07 57.43
CA PRO A 673 -71.17 4.00 56.45
C PRO A 673 -70.24 2.84 56.86
N ASP A 674 -69.26 3.09 57.71
CA ASP A 674 -68.21 2.13 58.12
C ASP A 674 -67.50 1.45 56.95
N TYR A 675 -67.22 2.21 55.88
CA TYR A 675 -66.53 1.63 54.76
C TYR A 675 -65.09 1.30 55.12
N ARG A 676 -64.53 0.32 54.40
CA ARG A 676 -63.18 -0.18 54.67
C ARG A 676 -62.16 0.96 54.61
N GLY A 677 -61.62 1.31 55.78
CA GLY A 677 -60.59 2.33 55.93
C GLY A 677 -61.12 3.71 56.30
N ASP A 678 -62.42 3.87 56.54
CA ASP A 678 -62.99 5.06 57.17
C ASP A 678 -62.38 5.25 58.56
N ILE A 679 -62.25 6.52 58.98
CA ILE A 679 -61.61 6.88 60.24
C ILE A 679 -62.44 7.90 61.01
N ILE A 680 -62.37 7.80 62.32
CA ILE A 680 -62.67 8.89 63.24
C ILE A 680 -61.35 9.56 63.59
N ALA A 681 -61.25 10.88 63.39
CA ALA A 681 -60.01 11.62 63.53
C ALA A 681 -60.20 12.88 64.38
N ILE A 682 -59.18 13.30 65.13
CA ILE A 682 -59.18 14.56 65.89
C ILE A 682 -58.17 15.52 65.27
N GLY A 683 -58.59 16.73 64.95
CA GLY A 683 -57.73 17.78 64.38
C GLY A 683 -58.15 19.17 64.81
N VAL A 684 -57.30 20.17 64.56
CA VAL A 684 -57.67 21.58 64.72
C VAL A 684 -58.68 21.91 63.60
N PRO A 685 -59.77 22.65 63.87
CA PRO A 685 -60.75 23.00 62.85
C PRO A 685 -60.12 23.56 61.57
N GLY A 686 -60.44 22.96 60.42
CA GLY A 686 -59.86 23.32 59.11
C GLY A 686 -58.44 22.83 58.83
N GLU A 687 -57.72 22.25 59.80
CA GLU A 687 -56.37 21.68 59.61
C GLU A 687 -56.40 20.14 59.51
N ASN A 688 -55.23 19.52 59.29
CA ASN A 688 -55.10 18.07 59.30
C ASN A 688 -55.38 17.45 60.67
N TYR A 689 -55.82 16.20 60.68
CA TYR A 689 -55.98 15.45 61.92
C TYR A 689 -54.62 15.10 62.54
N GLN A 690 -54.56 15.09 63.87
CA GLN A 690 -53.37 14.75 64.65
C GLN A 690 -53.43 13.32 65.16
N THR A 691 -54.62 12.84 65.51
CA THR A 691 -54.87 11.46 65.95
C THR A 691 -56.07 10.89 65.20
N TYR A 692 -56.10 9.57 65.05
CA TYR A 692 -57.21 8.88 64.37
C TYR A 692 -57.37 7.45 64.88
N SER A 693 -58.55 6.88 64.64
CA SER A 693 -58.88 5.47 64.85
C SER A 693 -59.76 5.00 63.70
N TYR A 694 -59.57 3.77 63.24
CA TYR A 694 -60.38 3.21 62.16
C TYR A 694 -61.78 2.85 62.68
N THR A 695 -62.81 3.16 61.90
CA THR A 695 -64.21 2.85 62.23
C THR A 695 -64.44 1.35 62.43
N ARG A 696 -63.70 0.49 61.69
CA ARG A 696 -63.69 -0.98 61.88
C ARG A 696 -63.42 -1.46 63.32
N ASN A 697 -62.90 -0.60 64.19
CA ASN A 697 -62.68 -0.90 65.60
C ASN A 697 -63.99 -0.90 66.41
N GLY A 698 -65.13 -0.61 65.78
CA GLY A 698 -66.46 -0.62 66.39
C GLY A 698 -66.93 0.77 66.81
N SER A 699 -68.19 0.82 67.24
CA SER A 699 -68.82 1.98 67.88
C SER A 699 -69.37 1.52 69.24
N PRO A 700 -68.87 2.03 70.38
CA PRO A 700 -67.85 3.08 70.49
C PRO A 700 -66.43 2.62 70.11
N LEU A 701 -65.58 3.58 69.73
CA LEU A 701 -64.12 3.38 69.63
C LEU A 701 -63.35 4.35 70.53
N THR A 702 -62.11 4.00 70.84
CA THR A 702 -61.21 4.86 71.62
C THR A 702 -60.21 5.58 70.71
N ILE A 703 -60.02 6.87 70.95
CA ILE A 703 -59.04 7.74 70.28
C ILE A 703 -58.29 8.58 71.31
N THR A 704 -56.99 8.81 71.09
CA THR A 704 -56.17 9.63 71.98
C THR A 704 -56.36 11.12 71.65
N ALA A 705 -56.67 11.94 72.64
CA ALA A 705 -56.72 13.39 72.52
C ALA A 705 -55.32 13.96 72.18
N PRO A 706 -55.24 15.04 71.39
CA PRO A 706 -53.99 15.77 71.16
C PRO A 706 -53.23 16.11 72.46
N ALA A 707 -51.90 16.13 72.40
CA ALA A 707 -51.04 16.41 73.57
C ALA A 707 -50.98 17.91 73.93
N LYS A 708 -51.46 18.79 73.06
CA LYS A 708 -51.50 20.25 73.30
C LYS A 708 -52.92 20.66 73.69
N PRO A 709 -53.12 21.38 74.81
CA PRO A 709 -54.41 21.98 75.13
C PRO A 709 -54.89 22.92 74.02
N GLY A 710 -56.21 22.98 73.79
CA GLY A 710 -56.79 23.79 72.71
C GLY A 710 -58.18 23.32 72.27
N ASN A 711 -58.74 24.01 71.28
CA ASN A 711 -60.01 23.63 70.66
C ASN A 711 -59.73 22.75 69.42
N TYR A 712 -60.35 21.59 69.40
CA TYR A 712 -60.25 20.59 68.35
C TYR A 712 -61.65 20.20 67.86
N GLU A 713 -61.69 19.44 66.77
CA GLU A 713 -62.89 18.76 66.32
C GLU A 713 -62.60 17.28 66.06
N ILE A 714 -63.57 16.44 66.43
CA ILE A 714 -63.66 15.04 66.06
C ILE A 714 -64.39 14.98 64.72
N ARG A 715 -63.85 14.24 63.76
CA ARG A 715 -64.35 14.14 62.38
C ARG A 715 -64.57 12.69 62.00
N TYR A 716 -65.68 12.41 61.33
CA TYR A 716 -65.85 11.18 60.56
C TYR A 716 -65.33 11.44 59.16
N VAL A 717 -64.25 10.77 58.75
CA VAL A 717 -63.60 10.95 57.46
C VAL A 717 -63.75 9.68 56.62
N MET A 718 -64.41 9.82 55.48
CA MET A 718 -64.55 8.73 54.50
C MET A 718 -63.23 8.47 53.79
N LYS A 719 -62.91 7.19 53.57
CA LYS A 719 -61.69 6.79 52.88
C LYS A 719 -61.72 7.10 51.38
N ALA A 720 -62.89 6.99 50.76
CA ALA A 720 -63.06 7.06 49.31
C ALA A 720 -62.54 8.38 48.70
N ASP A 721 -62.75 9.52 49.37
CA ASP A 721 -62.36 10.86 48.91
C ASP A 721 -61.74 11.75 50.00
N ARG A 722 -61.54 11.22 51.23
CA ARG A 722 -61.09 11.99 52.41
C ARG A 722 -62.07 13.07 52.88
N ARG A 723 -63.33 13.05 52.43
CA ARG A 723 -64.34 14.00 52.86
C ARG A 723 -64.75 13.75 54.30
N THR A 724 -64.97 14.84 55.04
CA THR A 724 -65.55 14.79 56.37
C THR A 724 -67.08 14.85 56.25
N ILE A 725 -67.78 13.85 56.79
CA ILE A 725 -69.25 13.73 56.69
C ILE A 725 -69.97 13.95 58.03
N ALA A 726 -69.23 14.08 59.12
CA ALA A 726 -69.73 14.52 60.42
C ALA A 726 -68.60 15.16 61.23
N THR A 727 -68.93 16.17 62.05
CA THR A 727 -68.01 16.82 62.98
C THR A 727 -68.63 16.97 64.38
N ALA A 728 -67.80 16.94 65.42
CA ALA A 728 -68.18 17.26 66.79
C ALA A 728 -67.06 18.06 67.48
N PRO A 729 -67.36 19.12 68.25
CA PRO A 729 -66.35 19.92 68.93
C PRO A 729 -65.73 19.18 70.12
N LEU A 730 -64.45 19.44 70.39
CA LEU A 730 -63.70 18.88 71.51
C LEU A 730 -62.74 19.93 72.11
N THR A 731 -62.84 20.20 73.41
CA THR A 731 -61.88 21.05 74.13
C THR A 731 -60.88 20.21 74.90
N VAL A 732 -59.59 20.37 74.62
CA VAL A 732 -58.52 19.68 75.34
C VAL A 732 -57.91 20.62 76.39
N HIS A 733 -57.90 20.19 77.66
CA HIS A 733 -57.35 20.93 78.79
C HIS A 733 -55.94 20.49 79.17
#